data_AF-A0A2M9E9P9-F1
#
_entry.id   AF-A0A2M9E9P9-F1
#
_cell.length_a   1.000
_cell.length_b   1.000
_cell.length_c   1.000
_cell.angle_alpha   90.00
_cell.angle_beta   90.00
_cell.angle_gamma   90.00
#
_symmetry.space_group_name_H-M   'P 1'
#
loop_
_entity.id
_entity.type
_entity.pdbx_description
1 polymer ?
#
loop_
_entity_poly.entity_id
_entity_poly.type
_entity_poly.pdbx_seq_one_letter_code
_entity_poly.pdbx_strand_id
1 'polypeptide(L)'
;MSEIKLFRPQRLTDNPDGGGLATATEIVDGEVNNLFDDISRIDRVNGELSLRKVFPIAATENTELFSDLHVIVQSPPLDPRVSSVIFRTNTGWGDEREDAKEYVERYLDPSVITRMIPYDRQLQGQRTVLVYQRPELSLPEIGEVYALVNETVGTSEYFRVQDIDHEVQTFTDADGDYQARVITLTISQALTREFLGSQPNRYFTAESGRSQVRKTIASDAARYRGVVRLAHDASAGDLGVKVESVYAQLVPAAASEVAVTDTPPPGVTGLVASSHQTLTFTAHSQRIWRLPTAIEPGSLRTTVSLVAFDDGLGSLRNGSPTGPITGAIDYARGLVELGGVPGTVAMTYRPAAVVSKAAQSHQIPVTLGNRGYVYVATLVPLPAPGSTSVSFRALGRWYTLQDDGTGALRADSGVGVGTVNFQTGTVSVSLGAMPDVGSSVVIAWGTRSEYEIRTGDLQIETPAVRLQLGAGNCEPGTLTVQWEAGGVTRSASADAGGQISGDASGRVVHATGEVLLRPLVLPDSNTLFACDYEAGISTTEVFTPSASGGSVVVTASGAPIRPGSVRLAFAAFAENSDGLPGSVQVELTDNGAGALLDETGQVVAGASVVYASGIVTFPATYMRTMQQLTRAEFGGILPDRVGVDASGRFILKQYRWLVPSTPVNGAALAGFINGTAVSLSFKLDSVADEVVAEEHEPGPLRIDLTPRVRNAIVPGGVYFTLAGRDYFARQGTLYYGVDLANGAGTPAGTIDYSTGEVAITSYVGGVAPGLTLRALLTEVSPLPVYMVNGRTPGSPLRPGTFQIRANRVLDGQMVMATADQNGNISTADMRGTVDSVTGVFAIAFGAYVLDSSLSPEERAANWYSPDNVDADGYIWRPREVIPGTVAINCVVQVALPMDPDIIKVNPVRLPMDGRVPVIRAGDTLVIHEPLPHPLPAGLAGGQVVNLPRGGLASIAVYDAAGRGVPLNIFQHQDLEAGQLTLASPLNLDGFQQPLVVIHTVEDMALCLDAQLNGEVTLGQPLTHGYSAGAGLVSSALILGDAQARYERLFAQNTWTGEWSNERIGTPPTGGAQFNDALWPIEVVNAHAITERWRLQFTSPTAFNVIGEQLGVISTGNTSQNVAPINPATGEPYFVIPAAGFGAGWANGNNLRFNTVAAGGPFWVARTVLSGPATNLDDRIRLQTRWDKD
;
A
#
# COMPACT_ATOMS: atom_id res chain seq x y z
N MET A 1 -6.82 33.63 -42.82
CA MET A 1 -6.90 32.31 -42.16
C MET A 1 -8.18 31.57 -42.59
N SER A 2 -8.30 31.18 -43.87
CA SER A 2 -9.50 30.51 -44.40
C SER A 2 -9.21 29.23 -45.21
N GLU A 3 -7.99 28.70 -45.09
CA GLU A 3 -7.50 27.62 -45.98
C GLU A 3 -7.68 26.23 -45.38
N ILE A 4 -7.77 26.10 -44.04
CA ILE A 4 -8.09 24.84 -43.37
C ILE A 4 -9.52 24.89 -42.85
N LYS A 5 -10.31 23.90 -43.25
CA LYS A 5 -11.72 23.75 -42.87
C LYS A 5 -11.94 22.47 -42.09
N LEU A 6 -12.91 22.48 -41.18
CA LEU A 6 -13.36 21.30 -40.46
C LEU A 6 -14.54 20.68 -41.20
N PHE A 7 -14.46 19.40 -41.52
CA PHE A 7 -15.52 18.66 -42.21
C PHE A 7 -16.15 17.60 -41.32
N ARG A 8 -17.45 17.38 -41.54
CA ARG A 8 -18.23 16.35 -40.85
C ARG A 8 -17.88 14.94 -41.35
N PRO A 9 -17.92 13.94 -40.46
CA PRO A 9 -17.82 12.53 -40.86
C PRO A 9 -19.10 12.07 -41.56
N GLN A 10 -19.07 10.90 -42.18
CA GLN A 10 -20.20 10.27 -42.86
C GLN A 10 -21.42 10.18 -41.96
N ARG A 11 -21.22 9.83 -40.69
CA ARG A 11 -22.26 9.79 -39.66
C ARG A 11 -21.81 10.59 -38.44
N LEU A 12 -22.31 11.81 -38.29
CA LEU A 12 -22.12 12.61 -37.09
C LEU A 12 -23.13 12.18 -36.02
N THR A 13 -22.95 10.99 -35.46
CA THR A 13 -23.82 10.41 -34.42
C THR A 13 -22.98 9.86 -33.27
N ASP A 14 -23.63 9.65 -32.12
CA ASP A 14 -23.04 9.04 -30.92
C ASP A 14 -23.24 7.51 -30.86
N ASN A 15 -23.71 6.90 -31.95
CA ASN A 15 -23.98 5.47 -32.04
C ASN A 15 -22.69 4.68 -32.32
N PRO A 16 -22.66 3.34 -32.12
CA PRO A 16 -21.47 2.52 -32.42
C PRO A 16 -20.91 2.69 -33.84
N ASP A 17 -21.78 2.96 -34.82
CA ASP A 17 -21.43 3.20 -36.23
C ASP A 17 -21.09 4.67 -36.55
N GLY A 18 -21.12 5.57 -35.55
CA GLY A 18 -20.78 6.99 -35.72
C GLY A 18 -19.34 7.18 -36.18
N GLY A 19 -19.05 8.20 -37.00
CA GLY A 19 -17.75 8.39 -37.64
C GLY A 19 -17.75 7.97 -39.11
N GLY A 20 -16.74 7.21 -39.54
CA GLY A 20 -16.55 6.83 -40.94
C GLY A 20 -15.71 7.85 -41.74
N LEU A 21 -15.95 7.93 -43.04
CA LEU A 21 -15.18 8.78 -43.98
C LEU A 21 -15.55 10.26 -43.89
N ALA A 22 -14.65 11.14 -44.36
CA ALA A 22 -14.92 12.58 -44.47
C ALA A 22 -16.01 12.87 -45.51
N THR A 23 -16.83 13.89 -45.26
CA THR A 23 -17.82 14.42 -46.22
C THR A 23 -17.45 15.84 -46.63
N ALA A 24 -18.11 16.40 -47.65
CA ALA A 24 -17.95 17.81 -48.03
C ALA A 24 -18.77 18.78 -47.16
N THR A 25 -19.47 18.28 -46.13
CA THR A 25 -20.25 19.14 -45.24
C THR A 25 -19.32 19.80 -44.23
N GLU A 26 -19.10 21.11 -44.39
CA GLU A 26 -18.30 21.91 -43.47
C GLU A 26 -18.99 22.05 -42.10
N ILE A 27 -18.19 21.98 -41.03
CA ILE A 27 -18.58 22.40 -39.69
C ILE A 27 -18.30 23.90 -39.62
N VAL A 28 -19.36 24.68 -39.85
CA VAL A 28 -19.29 26.14 -39.90
C VAL A 28 -19.10 26.71 -38.50
N ASP A 29 -18.16 27.65 -38.36
CA ASP A 29 -17.88 28.34 -37.11
C ASP A 29 -19.08 29.17 -36.62
N GLY A 30 -19.28 29.19 -35.30
CA GLY A 30 -20.36 29.94 -34.65
C GLY A 30 -21.77 29.34 -34.79
N GLU A 31 -21.97 28.28 -35.57
CA GLU A 31 -23.25 27.57 -35.64
C GLU A 31 -23.45 26.67 -34.41
N VAL A 32 -24.57 26.88 -33.72
CA VAL A 32 -24.95 26.09 -32.54
C VAL A 32 -25.35 24.68 -32.97
N ASN A 33 -24.96 23.68 -32.18
CA ASN A 33 -25.26 22.26 -32.40
C ASN A 33 -24.73 21.67 -33.72
N ASN A 34 -23.65 22.25 -34.25
CA ASN A 34 -23.04 21.81 -35.50
C ASN A 34 -22.11 20.57 -35.34
N LEU A 35 -21.61 20.34 -34.12
CA LEU A 35 -20.73 19.21 -33.77
C LEU A 35 -21.34 18.27 -32.71
N PHE A 36 -21.89 18.83 -31.65
CA PHE A 36 -22.56 18.10 -30.58
C PHE A 36 -24.01 18.56 -30.44
N ASP A 37 -24.89 17.64 -30.05
CA ASP A 37 -26.28 17.95 -29.71
C ASP A 37 -26.38 18.62 -28.33
N ASP A 38 -27.52 19.28 -28.05
CA ASP A 38 -27.84 19.88 -26.75
C ASP A 38 -27.71 18.86 -25.61
N ILE A 39 -27.18 19.31 -24.46
CA ILE A 39 -27.10 18.46 -23.27
C ILE A 39 -28.50 18.31 -22.65
N SER A 40 -29.01 17.10 -22.57
CA SER A 40 -30.33 16.83 -22.02
C SER A 40 -30.33 16.81 -20.47
N ARG A 41 -31.52 16.85 -19.87
CA ARG A 41 -31.66 16.71 -18.41
C ARG A 41 -31.21 15.35 -17.91
N ILE A 42 -31.33 14.29 -18.72
CA ILE A 42 -30.91 12.95 -18.28
C ILE A 42 -29.39 12.82 -18.29
N ASP A 43 -28.72 13.44 -19.26
CA ASP A 43 -27.24 13.48 -19.34
C ASP A 43 -26.67 14.23 -18.13
N ARG A 44 -27.36 15.28 -17.67
CA ARG A 44 -27.02 16.01 -16.43
C ARG A 44 -27.29 15.20 -15.15
N VAL A 45 -28.18 14.21 -15.17
CA VAL A 45 -28.48 13.39 -13.98
C VAL A 45 -27.49 12.25 -13.86
N ASN A 46 -27.23 11.53 -14.96
CA ASN A 46 -26.41 10.32 -14.93
C ASN A 46 -24.93 10.57 -15.27
N GLY A 47 -24.63 11.71 -15.90
CA GLY A 47 -23.35 11.94 -16.59
C GLY A 47 -23.31 11.23 -17.94
N GLU A 48 -22.57 11.80 -18.90
CA GLU A 48 -22.44 11.25 -20.26
C GLU A 48 -21.03 11.48 -20.82
N LEU A 49 -20.56 10.56 -21.67
CA LEU A 49 -19.43 10.76 -22.58
C LEU A 49 -19.89 10.63 -24.04
N SER A 50 -19.72 11.73 -24.79
CA SER A 50 -19.97 11.78 -26.24
C SER A 50 -18.65 11.82 -27.01
N LEU A 51 -18.51 11.01 -28.06
CA LEU A 51 -17.35 10.99 -28.96
C LEU A 51 -17.79 11.37 -30.37
N ARG A 52 -17.16 12.40 -30.95
CA ARG A 52 -17.44 12.87 -32.32
C ARG A 52 -16.16 13.00 -33.13
N LYS A 53 -16.17 12.45 -34.34
CA LYS A 53 -15.04 12.51 -35.27
C LYS A 53 -15.08 13.79 -36.10
N VAL A 54 -13.91 14.37 -36.37
CA VAL A 54 -13.76 15.62 -37.14
C VAL A 54 -12.59 15.50 -38.11
N PHE A 55 -12.73 16.13 -39.29
CA PHE A 55 -11.70 16.15 -40.34
C PHE A 55 -11.21 17.57 -40.65
N PRO A 56 -10.06 18.00 -40.11
CA PRO A 56 -9.36 19.18 -40.59
C PRO A 56 -8.70 18.87 -41.93
N ILE A 57 -9.08 19.60 -42.97
CA ILE A 57 -8.56 19.44 -44.35
C ILE A 57 -8.16 20.82 -44.87
N ALA A 58 -6.97 20.90 -45.49
CA ALA A 58 -6.55 22.04 -46.29
C ALA A 58 -7.38 22.08 -47.57
N ALA A 59 -8.35 22.99 -47.62
CA ALA A 59 -9.27 23.13 -48.74
C ALA A 59 -8.73 24.14 -49.77
N THR A 60 -7.53 23.88 -50.29
CA THR A 60 -6.91 24.70 -51.35
C THR A 60 -6.99 24.02 -52.71
N GLU A 61 -7.15 24.81 -53.76
CA GLU A 61 -7.16 24.37 -55.16
C GLU A 61 -5.74 24.16 -55.72
N ASN A 62 -4.83 23.64 -54.88
CA ASN A 62 -3.43 23.37 -55.22
C ASN A 62 -2.90 22.16 -54.40
N THR A 63 -1.61 21.84 -54.54
CA THR A 63 -0.89 20.82 -53.75
C THR A 63 0.09 21.45 -52.77
N GLU A 64 -0.23 22.65 -52.28
CA GLU A 64 0.64 23.35 -51.37
C GLU A 64 0.80 22.58 -50.07
N LEU A 65 2.03 22.57 -49.54
CA LEU A 65 2.36 21.90 -48.29
C LEU A 65 1.98 22.80 -47.12
N PHE A 66 1.18 22.26 -46.20
CA PHE A 66 0.91 22.86 -44.90
C PHE A 66 1.72 22.11 -43.86
N SER A 67 2.82 22.72 -43.39
CA SER A 67 3.74 22.08 -42.45
C SER A 67 3.18 22.05 -41.03
N ASP A 68 3.46 20.94 -40.33
CA ASP A 68 3.12 20.75 -38.91
C ASP A 68 1.68 21.13 -38.55
N LEU A 69 0.72 20.66 -39.34
CA LEU A 69 -0.70 20.84 -39.02
C LEU A 69 -0.98 20.28 -37.63
N HIS A 70 -1.51 21.12 -36.75
CA HIS A 70 -1.86 20.74 -35.39
C HIS A 70 -3.18 21.36 -34.95
N VAL A 71 -3.80 20.74 -33.95
CA VAL A 71 -5.09 21.16 -33.41
C VAL A 71 -4.97 21.36 -31.91
N ILE A 72 -5.53 22.46 -31.39
CA ILE A 72 -5.68 22.71 -29.96
C ILE A 72 -7.14 22.92 -29.59
N VAL A 73 -7.47 22.59 -28.34
CA VAL A 73 -8.67 23.13 -27.69
C VAL A 73 -8.32 24.53 -27.23
N GLN A 74 -8.89 25.55 -27.87
CA GLN A 74 -8.55 26.95 -27.61
C GLN A 74 -9.27 27.51 -26.37
N SER A 75 -10.43 26.99 -26.00
CA SER A 75 -11.11 27.43 -24.78
C SER A 75 -11.90 26.29 -24.17
N PRO A 76 -11.80 26.06 -22.85
CA PRO A 76 -12.65 25.11 -22.18
C PRO A 76 -14.10 25.62 -22.15
N PRO A 77 -15.10 24.73 -22.00
CA PRO A 77 -16.47 25.12 -21.69
C PRO A 77 -16.53 26.05 -20.46
N LEU A 78 -17.49 26.99 -20.43
CA LEU A 78 -17.65 27.87 -19.26
C LEU A 78 -18.37 27.17 -18.10
N ASP A 79 -19.11 26.10 -18.38
CA ASP A 79 -19.68 25.25 -17.35
C ASP A 79 -18.60 24.29 -16.80
N PRO A 80 -18.19 24.40 -15.52
CA PRO A 80 -17.17 23.52 -14.93
C PRO A 80 -17.57 22.04 -14.88
N ARG A 81 -18.85 21.73 -15.12
CA ARG A 81 -19.35 20.34 -15.23
C ARG A 81 -19.20 19.75 -16.63
N VAL A 82 -18.72 20.51 -17.61
CA VAL A 82 -18.49 20.04 -18.97
C VAL A 82 -16.99 20.10 -19.27
N SER A 83 -16.43 18.97 -19.70
CA SER A 83 -15.03 18.84 -20.10
C SER A 83 -14.95 18.43 -21.56
N SER A 84 -13.88 18.85 -22.24
CA SER A 84 -13.59 18.36 -23.59
C SER A 84 -12.12 18.08 -23.78
N VAL A 85 -11.84 16.92 -24.37
CA VAL A 85 -10.49 16.49 -24.75
C VAL A 85 -10.51 15.96 -26.18
N ILE A 86 -9.38 16.09 -26.88
CA ILE A 86 -9.20 15.58 -28.24
C ILE A 86 -8.14 14.48 -28.25
N PHE A 87 -8.31 13.49 -29.13
CA PHE A 87 -7.37 12.39 -29.30
C PHE A 87 -7.44 11.82 -30.72
N ARG A 88 -6.52 10.93 -31.06
CA ARG A 88 -6.48 10.25 -32.37
C ARG A 88 -6.33 8.75 -32.16
N THR A 89 -7.03 7.96 -32.96
CA THR A 89 -6.95 6.50 -32.98
C THR A 89 -5.84 6.01 -33.91
N ASN A 90 -5.44 4.75 -33.76
CA ASN A 90 -4.39 4.12 -34.59
C ASN A 90 -4.96 3.36 -35.80
N THR A 91 -6.29 3.28 -35.95
CA THR A 91 -7.00 2.33 -36.84
C THR A 91 -7.31 2.84 -38.25
N GLY A 92 -7.12 4.14 -38.54
CA GLY A 92 -7.11 4.66 -39.92
C GLY A 92 -8.11 5.78 -40.19
N TRP A 93 -8.22 6.19 -41.47
CA TRP A 93 -9.00 7.36 -41.89
C TRP A 93 -10.53 7.18 -41.72
N GLY A 94 -11.02 5.94 -41.75
CA GLY A 94 -12.45 5.59 -41.75
C GLY A 94 -12.95 4.96 -40.45
N ASP A 95 -12.21 5.07 -39.34
CA ASP A 95 -12.60 4.51 -38.05
C ASP A 95 -13.96 5.04 -37.54
N GLU A 96 -14.67 4.17 -36.83
CA GLU A 96 -15.99 4.40 -36.26
C GLU A 96 -15.90 4.57 -34.73
N ARG A 97 -17.02 4.90 -34.09
CA ARG A 97 -17.09 5.19 -32.67
C ARG A 97 -16.69 3.98 -31.83
N GLU A 98 -17.05 2.77 -32.24
CA GLU A 98 -16.65 1.56 -31.51
C GLU A 98 -15.12 1.40 -31.47
N ASP A 99 -14.41 1.74 -32.55
CA ASP A 99 -12.94 1.75 -32.59
C ASP A 99 -12.38 2.81 -31.63
N ALA A 100 -12.98 4.00 -31.60
CA ALA A 100 -12.57 5.09 -30.71
C ALA A 100 -12.83 4.76 -29.23
N LYS A 101 -13.95 4.10 -28.94
CA LYS A 101 -14.29 3.58 -27.61
C LYS A 101 -13.28 2.52 -27.16
N GLU A 102 -12.97 1.54 -28.01
CA GLU A 102 -11.95 0.52 -27.67
C GLU A 102 -10.59 1.16 -27.38
N TYR A 103 -10.22 2.19 -28.15
CA TYR A 103 -9.00 2.96 -27.91
C TYR A 103 -9.03 3.70 -26.57
N VAL A 104 -10.15 4.32 -26.21
CA VAL A 104 -10.33 5.01 -24.92
C VAL A 104 -10.26 4.02 -23.74
N GLU A 105 -10.87 2.85 -23.88
CA GLU A 105 -10.87 1.81 -22.85
C GLU A 105 -9.50 1.17 -22.65
N ARG A 106 -8.55 1.34 -23.59
CA ARG A 106 -7.21 0.74 -23.54
C ARG A 106 -6.23 1.48 -22.63
N TYR A 107 -6.61 1.67 -21.37
CA TYR A 107 -5.76 2.29 -20.35
C TYR A 107 -4.95 1.27 -19.53
N LEU A 108 -5.54 0.11 -19.23
CA LEU A 108 -4.89 -0.97 -18.50
C LEU A 108 -4.69 -2.19 -19.40
N ASP A 109 -3.48 -2.76 -19.38
CA ASP A 109 -3.14 -4.03 -20.02
C ASP A 109 -2.85 -5.12 -18.97
N PRO A 110 -3.09 -6.41 -19.29
CA PRO A 110 -2.85 -7.51 -18.37
C PRO A 110 -1.35 -7.83 -18.32
N SER A 111 -0.82 -7.91 -17.11
CA SER A 111 0.59 -8.15 -16.82
C SER A 111 0.78 -9.55 -16.23
N VAL A 112 1.49 -9.66 -15.10
CA VAL A 112 1.83 -10.91 -14.44
C VAL A 112 0.63 -11.61 -13.82
N ILE A 113 0.69 -12.94 -13.80
CA ILE A 113 -0.27 -13.81 -13.11
C ILE A 113 -0.15 -13.59 -11.61
N THR A 114 -1.30 -13.45 -10.95
CA THR A 114 -1.37 -13.31 -9.50
C THR A 114 -1.37 -14.67 -8.82
N ARG A 115 -1.15 -14.68 -7.50
CA ARG A 115 -1.29 -15.88 -6.68
C ARG A 115 -2.76 -16.17 -6.29
N MET A 116 -3.69 -15.32 -6.72
CA MET A 116 -5.13 -15.54 -6.57
C MET A 116 -5.62 -16.37 -7.74
N ILE A 117 -6.25 -17.50 -7.44
CA ILE A 117 -6.79 -18.39 -8.46
C ILE A 117 -8.31 -18.32 -8.41
N PRO A 118 -9.00 -18.09 -9.54
CA PRO A 118 -10.46 -18.11 -9.57
C PRO A 118 -10.98 -19.44 -9.05
N TYR A 119 -11.85 -19.38 -8.05
CA TYR A 119 -12.44 -20.54 -7.41
C TYR A 119 -13.75 -20.91 -8.13
N ASP A 120 -13.74 -22.05 -8.82
CA ASP A 120 -14.90 -22.56 -9.54
C ASP A 120 -15.45 -21.55 -10.59
N ARG A 121 -16.68 -21.77 -11.06
CA ARG A 121 -17.32 -21.00 -12.12
C ARG A 121 -17.74 -19.59 -11.66
N GLN A 122 -17.29 -18.58 -12.40
CA GLN A 122 -17.73 -17.19 -12.30
C GLN A 122 -18.77 -16.94 -13.40
N LEU A 123 -20.01 -16.63 -13.02
CA LEU A 123 -21.13 -16.53 -13.95
C LEU A 123 -21.22 -15.15 -14.60
N GLN A 124 -21.68 -15.12 -15.85
CA GLN A 124 -22.11 -13.88 -16.50
C GLN A 124 -23.23 -13.22 -15.67
N GLY A 125 -23.13 -11.91 -15.47
CA GLY A 125 -24.05 -11.13 -14.64
C GLY A 125 -23.70 -11.08 -13.15
N GLN A 126 -22.72 -11.87 -12.68
CA GLN A 126 -22.32 -11.90 -11.28
C GLN A 126 -21.48 -10.66 -10.92
N ARG A 127 -21.72 -10.08 -9.72
CA ARG A 127 -20.98 -8.93 -9.17
C ARG A 127 -19.96 -9.32 -8.10
N THR A 128 -19.57 -10.59 -8.09
CA THR A 128 -18.55 -11.12 -7.19
C THR A 128 -17.63 -12.04 -7.96
N VAL A 129 -16.33 -11.97 -7.69
CA VAL A 129 -15.34 -12.94 -8.16
C VAL A 129 -14.80 -13.69 -6.95
N LEU A 130 -15.00 -15.01 -6.94
CA LEU A 130 -14.44 -15.88 -5.91
C LEU A 130 -13.02 -16.29 -6.32
N VAL A 131 -12.06 -16.11 -5.43
CA VAL A 131 -10.69 -16.57 -5.61
C VAL A 131 -10.21 -17.32 -4.37
N TYR A 132 -9.22 -18.18 -4.52
CA TYR A 132 -8.51 -18.78 -3.40
C TYR A 132 -7.02 -18.50 -3.49
N GLN A 133 -6.38 -18.35 -2.33
CA GLN A 133 -4.93 -18.16 -2.20
C GLN A 133 -4.41 -18.77 -0.89
N ARG A 134 -3.09 -18.76 -0.73
CA ARG A 134 -2.43 -19.20 0.51
C ARG A 134 -2.78 -18.28 1.69
N PRO A 135 -3.07 -18.79 2.89
CA PRO A 135 -3.45 -17.96 4.04
C PRO A 135 -2.39 -16.94 4.49
N GLU A 136 -1.10 -17.21 4.28
CA GLU A 136 -0.01 -16.29 4.62
C GLU A 136 0.15 -15.10 3.66
N LEU A 137 -0.47 -15.13 2.48
CA LEU A 137 -0.38 -14.04 1.52
C LEU A 137 -1.29 -12.87 1.91
N SER A 138 -0.83 -11.67 1.60
CA SER A 138 -1.62 -10.44 1.76
C SER A 138 -2.90 -10.50 0.93
N LEU A 139 -3.95 -9.86 1.43
CA LEU A 139 -5.19 -9.66 0.68
C LEU A 139 -4.95 -8.68 -0.50
N PRO A 140 -5.77 -8.73 -1.55
CA PRO A 140 -5.77 -7.70 -2.58
C PRO A 140 -6.21 -6.34 -1.99
N GLU A 141 -6.00 -5.25 -2.72
CA GLU A 141 -6.38 -3.91 -2.27
C GLU A 141 -7.76 -3.50 -2.82
N ILE A 142 -8.54 -2.76 -2.03
CA ILE A 142 -9.80 -2.15 -2.47
C ILE A 142 -9.48 -1.05 -3.49
N GLY A 143 -10.23 -1.01 -4.59
CA GLY A 143 -10.04 -0.09 -5.72
C GLY A 143 -9.09 -0.62 -6.80
N GLU A 144 -8.37 -1.71 -6.54
CA GLU A 144 -7.43 -2.29 -7.48
C GLU A 144 -8.14 -2.98 -8.67
N VAL A 145 -7.54 -2.87 -9.86
CA VAL A 145 -8.07 -3.48 -11.08
C VAL A 145 -7.25 -4.72 -11.45
N TYR A 146 -7.95 -5.82 -11.62
CA TYR A 146 -7.39 -7.09 -12.07
C TYR A 146 -7.99 -7.50 -13.42
N ALA A 147 -7.32 -8.39 -14.13
CA ALA A 147 -7.80 -9.00 -15.36
C ALA A 147 -8.03 -10.50 -15.15
N LEU A 148 -9.24 -10.96 -15.42
CA LEU A 148 -9.58 -12.37 -15.50
C LEU A 148 -9.32 -12.84 -16.93
N VAL A 149 -8.40 -13.81 -17.10
CA VAL A 149 -7.93 -14.23 -18.43
C VAL A 149 -8.05 -15.74 -18.57
N ASN A 150 -8.66 -16.20 -19.66
CA ASN A 150 -8.56 -17.59 -20.11
C ASN A 150 -7.63 -17.66 -21.32
N GLU A 151 -6.42 -18.14 -21.11
CA GLU A 151 -5.36 -18.17 -22.14
C GLU A 151 -5.63 -19.18 -23.27
N THR A 152 -6.46 -20.20 -23.01
CA THR A 152 -6.78 -21.22 -24.03
C THR A 152 -7.79 -20.72 -25.04
N VAL A 153 -8.76 -19.92 -24.59
CA VAL A 153 -9.82 -19.34 -25.44
C VAL A 153 -9.43 -17.94 -25.94
N GLY A 154 -8.41 -17.32 -25.34
CA GLY A 154 -7.98 -15.96 -25.67
C GLY A 154 -8.93 -14.87 -25.17
N THR A 155 -9.78 -15.19 -24.18
CA THR A 155 -10.75 -14.24 -23.61
C THR A 155 -10.19 -13.57 -22.36
N SER A 156 -10.44 -12.27 -22.21
CA SER A 156 -10.10 -11.52 -21.00
C SER A 156 -11.20 -10.54 -20.62
N GLU A 157 -11.33 -10.28 -19.33
CA GLU A 157 -12.23 -9.27 -18.78
C GLU A 157 -11.60 -8.59 -17.56
N TYR A 158 -11.75 -7.27 -17.46
CA TYR A 158 -11.22 -6.48 -16.35
C TYR A 158 -12.29 -6.27 -15.29
N PHE A 159 -11.89 -6.36 -14.02
CA PHE A 159 -12.76 -6.11 -12.89
C PHE A 159 -12.03 -5.27 -11.83
N ARG A 160 -12.74 -4.32 -11.22
CA ARG A 160 -12.24 -3.51 -10.11
C ARG A 160 -12.84 -4.02 -8.80
N VAL A 161 -11.99 -4.20 -7.79
CA VAL A 161 -12.39 -4.62 -6.45
C VAL A 161 -13.03 -3.45 -5.71
N GLN A 162 -14.24 -3.64 -5.20
CA GLN A 162 -14.95 -2.65 -4.38
C GLN A 162 -14.94 -3.00 -2.90
N ASP A 163 -15.01 -4.29 -2.60
CA ASP A 163 -15.03 -4.80 -1.24
C ASP A 163 -14.42 -6.20 -1.21
N ILE A 164 -13.91 -6.60 -0.06
CA ILE A 164 -13.18 -7.85 0.14
C ILE A 164 -13.70 -8.51 1.40
N ASP A 165 -14.30 -9.68 1.23
CA ASP A 165 -14.60 -10.61 2.32
C ASP A 165 -13.73 -11.86 2.17
N HIS A 166 -13.32 -12.48 3.29
CA HIS A 166 -12.47 -13.67 3.21
C HIS A 166 -12.62 -14.62 4.41
N GLU A 167 -12.41 -15.90 4.15
CA GLU A 167 -12.45 -16.96 5.16
C GLU A 167 -11.31 -17.95 4.91
N VAL A 168 -10.69 -18.46 5.98
CA VAL A 168 -9.75 -19.59 5.86
C VAL A 168 -10.54 -20.88 6.02
N GLN A 169 -10.63 -21.65 4.94
CA GLN A 169 -11.35 -22.93 4.91
C GLN A 169 -10.36 -24.10 4.81
N THR A 170 -10.74 -25.22 5.42
CA THR A 170 -9.99 -26.48 5.32
C THR A 170 -10.57 -27.31 4.19
N PHE A 171 -9.71 -27.69 3.24
CA PHE A 171 -10.02 -28.59 2.14
C PHE A 171 -9.28 -29.91 2.34
N THR A 172 -9.82 -30.99 1.78
CA THR A 172 -9.23 -32.33 1.87
C THR A 172 -8.99 -32.88 0.47
N ASP A 173 -7.80 -33.38 0.20
CA ASP A 173 -7.50 -34.16 -1.00
C ASP A 173 -6.93 -35.56 -0.65
N ALA A 174 -6.47 -36.30 -1.66
CA ALA A 174 -5.94 -37.67 -1.48
C ALA A 174 -4.74 -37.76 -0.52
N ASP A 175 -4.07 -36.63 -0.27
CA ASP A 175 -2.88 -36.52 0.57
C ASP A 175 -3.19 -35.77 1.89
N GLY A 176 -4.47 -35.61 2.27
CA GLY A 176 -4.94 -35.08 3.55
C GLY A 176 -5.48 -33.64 3.54
N ASP A 177 -5.68 -33.09 4.74
CA ASP A 177 -6.23 -31.74 4.94
C ASP A 177 -5.19 -30.64 4.69
N TYR A 178 -5.62 -29.57 4.03
CA TYR A 178 -4.86 -28.34 3.83
C TYR A 178 -5.77 -27.12 3.94
N GLN A 179 -5.20 -25.96 4.28
CA GLN A 179 -5.95 -24.72 4.43
C GLN A 179 -5.74 -23.81 3.22
N ALA A 180 -6.82 -23.24 2.70
CA ALA A 180 -6.78 -22.17 1.72
C ALA A 180 -7.64 -21.01 2.20
N ARG A 181 -7.20 -19.78 1.93
CA ARG A 181 -8.04 -18.60 2.13
C ARG A 181 -8.90 -18.41 0.90
N VAL A 182 -10.21 -18.54 1.06
CA VAL A 182 -11.21 -18.18 0.06
C VAL A 182 -11.53 -16.70 0.24
N ILE A 183 -11.47 -15.95 -0.85
CA ILE A 183 -11.70 -14.51 -0.89
C ILE A 183 -12.86 -14.24 -1.84
N THR A 184 -13.86 -13.53 -1.35
CA THR A 184 -14.98 -13.01 -2.14
C THR A 184 -14.67 -11.55 -2.49
N LEU A 185 -14.35 -11.32 -3.75
CA LEU A 185 -14.13 -9.97 -4.27
C LEU A 185 -15.45 -9.43 -4.81
N THR A 186 -16.02 -8.43 -4.15
CA THR A 186 -17.15 -7.68 -4.73
C THR A 186 -16.61 -6.77 -5.82
N ILE A 187 -17.16 -6.85 -7.02
CA ILE A 187 -16.67 -6.13 -8.19
C ILE A 187 -17.62 -5.02 -8.62
N SER A 188 -17.05 -3.95 -9.20
CA SER A 188 -17.79 -2.75 -9.57
C SER A 188 -18.87 -3.00 -10.62
N GLN A 189 -18.56 -3.78 -11.65
CA GLN A 189 -19.46 -4.12 -12.73
C GLN A 189 -19.71 -5.62 -12.76
N ALA A 190 -20.88 -6.04 -13.25
CA ALA A 190 -21.16 -7.45 -13.46
C ALA A 190 -20.26 -8.01 -14.56
N LEU A 191 -19.85 -9.28 -14.44
CA LEU A 191 -19.11 -9.97 -15.50
C LEU A 191 -19.95 -10.06 -16.78
N THR A 192 -19.39 -9.65 -17.90
CA THR A 192 -20.04 -9.70 -19.22
C THR A 192 -20.02 -11.09 -19.83
N ARG A 193 -19.15 -11.98 -19.35
CA ARG A 193 -19.05 -13.37 -19.79
C ARG A 193 -18.74 -14.32 -18.64
N GLU A 194 -18.91 -15.62 -18.90
CA GLU A 194 -18.59 -16.67 -17.96
C GLU A 194 -17.09 -17.00 -17.98
N PHE A 195 -16.51 -17.21 -16.79
CA PHE A 195 -15.14 -17.68 -16.62
C PHE A 195 -15.09 -18.92 -15.74
N LEU A 196 -14.38 -19.94 -16.20
CA LEU A 196 -14.20 -21.18 -15.45
C LEU A 196 -12.95 -21.08 -14.58
N GLY A 197 -13.10 -21.14 -13.26
CA GLY A 197 -12.02 -21.26 -12.31
C GLY A 197 -11.61 -22.70 -12.02
N SER A 198 -10.62 -22.86 -11.15
CA SER A 198 -10.11 -24.17 -10.71
C SER A 198 -10.71 -24.55 -9.36
N GLN A 199 -10.76 -25.84 -9.05
CA GLN A 199 -10.99 -26.25 -7.66
C GLN A 199 -9.75 -25.94 -6.81
N PRO A 200 -9.91 -25.65 -5.51
CA PRO A 200 -8.80 -25.50 -4.59
C PRO A 200 -7.93 -26.75 -4.65
N ASN A 201 -6.62 -26.53 -4.70
CA ASN A 201 -5.64 -27.61 -4.65
C ASN A 201 -4.45 -27.18 -3.80
N ARG A 202 -3.79 -28.16 -3.16
CA ARG A 202 -2.64 -27.94 -2.28
C ARG A 202 -1.46 -27.20 -2.93
N TYR A 203 -1.36 -27.24 -4.25
CA TYR A 203 -0.26 -26.62 -4.99
C TYR A 203 -0.50 -25.13 -5.24
N PHE A 204 -1.73 -24.66 -5.07
CA PHE A 204 -2.16 -23.30 -5.41
C PHE A 204 -1.76 -22.95 -6.84
N THR A 205 -2.16 -23.80 -7.78
CA THR A 205 -1.97 -23.62 -9.22
C THR A 205 -3.28 -23.74 -9.97
N ALA A 206 -3.53 -22.88 -10.94
CA ALA A 206 -4.69 -23.00 -11.82
C ALA A 206 -4.57 -24.27 -12.68
N GLU A 207 -5.67 -25.01 -12.82
CA GLU A 207 -5.75 -26.17 -13.72
C GLU A 207 -5.61 -25.72 -15.19
N SER A 208 -5.12 -26.62 -16.04
CA SER A 208 -5.00 -26.37 -17.48
C SER A 208 -6.36 -26.04 -18.10
N GLY A 209 -6.42 -24.99 -18.93
CA GLY A 209 -7.65 -24.52 -19.57
C GLY A 209 -8.57 -23.67 -18.69
N ARG A 210 -8.22 -23.46 -17.42
CA ARG A 210 -8.97 -22.58 -16.50
C ARG A 210 -8.47 -21.13 -16.55
N SER A 211 -9.33 -20.26 -16.08
CA SER A 211 -9.09 -18.82 -16.03
C SER A 211 -8.11 -18.50 -14.90
N GLN A 212 -7.33 -17.44 -15.10
CA GLN A 212 -6.36 -16.94 -14.14
C GLN A 212 -6.60 -15.46 -13.87
N VAL A 213 -6.28 -15.00 -12.67
CA VAL A 213 -6.28 -13.57 -12.35
C VAL A 213 -4.89 -13.01 -12.63
N ARG A 214 -4.80 -11.94 -13.40
CA ARG A 214 -3.58 -11.18 -13.70
C ARG A 214 -3.65 -9.79 -13.12
N LYS A 215 -2.50 -9.29 -12.66
CA LYS A 215 -2.34 -7.87 -12.33
C LYS A 215 -2.45 -7.05 -13.61
N THR A 216 -2.93 -5.82 -13.49
CA THR A 216 -2.93 -4.86 -14.59
C THR A 216 -1.75 -3.91 -14.46
N ILE A 217 -1.29 -3.38 -15.59
CA ILE A 217 -0.35 -2.26 -15.66
C ILE A 217 -0.96 -1.17 -16.54
N ALA A 218 -0.69 0.09 -16.22
CA ALA A 218 -1.05 1.20 -17.09
C ALA A 218 -0.23 1.09 -18.37
N SER A 219 -0.93 1.09 -19.50
CA SER A 219 -0.35 1.11 -20.83
C SER A 219 -0.59 2.50 -21.40
N ASP A 220 0.47 3.22 -21.72
CA ASP A 220 0.37 4.58 -22.27
C ASP A 220 0.00 4.55 -23.77
N ALA A 221 -1.11 3.89 -24.09
CA ALA A 221 -1.55 3.73 -25.47
C ALA A 221 -2.31 4.95 -26.00
N ALA A 222 -3.06 5.65 -25.13
CA ALA A 222 -3.92 6.78 -25.49
C ALA A 222 -3.35 8.13 -25.04
N ARG A 223 -3.09 9.00 -26.02
CA ARG A 223 -2.64 10.38 -25.79
C ARG A 223 -3.80 11.35 -25.94
N TYR A 224 -4.24 11.90 -24.80
CA TYR A 224 -5.28 12.92 -24.74
C TYR A 224 -4.65 14.30 -24.77
N ARG A 225 -5.33 15.23 -25.44
CA ARG A 225 -4.96 16.64 -25.52
C ARG A 225 -6.13 17.48 -25.05
N GLY A 226 -5.85 18.56 -24.34
CA GLY A 226 -6.88 19.42 -23.77
C GLY A 226 -6.35 20.81 -23.47
N VAL A 227 -7.14 21.56 -22.69
CA VAL A 227 -6.82 22.91 -22.23
C VAL A 227 -7.07 23.02 -20.74
N VAL A 228 -6.18 23.71 -20.05
CA VAL A 228 -6.26 23.96 -18.60
C VAL A 228 -5.97 25.43 -18.33
N ARG A 229 -6.44 25.96 -17.20
CA ARG A 229 -6.21 27.35 -16.79
C ARG A 229 -4.92 27.48 -15.99
N LEU A 230 -4.28 28.66 -16.09
CA LEU A 230 -3.20 29.04 -15.19
C LEU A 230 -3.75 29.29 -13.78
N ALA A 231 -3.09 28.71 -12.79
CA ALA A 231 -3.38 28.91 -11.37
C ALA A 231 -2.73 30.18 -10.82
N HIS A 232 -1.58 30.58 -11.37
CA HIS A 232 -0.85 31.79 -10.99
C HIS A 232 -0.47 32.61 -12.22
N ASP A 233 -0.23 33.91 -12.01
CA ASP A 233 0.32 34.79 -13.04
C ASP A 233 1.71 34.27 -13.48
N ALA A 234 1.98 34.35 -14.78
CA ALA A 234 3.29 34.04 -15.37
C ALA A 234 3.84 35.30 -16.05
N SER A 235 5.13 35.57 -15.88
CA SER A 235 5.80 36.74 -16.45
C SER A 235 6.62 36.37 -17.68
N ALA A 236 6.84 37.34 -18.56
CA ALA A 236 7.81 37.19 -19.64
C ALA A 236 9.19 36.86 -19.05
N GLY A 237 9.88 35.86 -19.61
CA GLY A 237 11.15 35.34 -19.12
C GLY A 237 11.02 34.07 -18.26
N ASP A 238 9.84 33.72 -17.76
CA ASP A 238 9.64 32.54 -16.92
C ASP A 238 9.84 31.24 -17.71
N LEU A 239 10.52 30.27 -17.11
CA LEU A 239 10.77 28.93 -17.66
C LEU A 239 9.79 27.87 -17.13
N GLY A 240 8.80 28.28 -16.33
CA GLY A 240 7.81 27.37 -15.78
C GLY A 240 6.51 28.09 -15.49
N VAL A 241 5.40 27.37 -15.61
CA VAL A 241 4.06 27.89 -15.34
C VAL A 241 3.32 26.97 -14.37
N LYS A 242 2.41 27.55 -13.60
CA LYS A 242 1.53 26.81 -12.70
C LYS A 242 0.13 26.74 -13.28
N VAL A 243 -0.33 25.53 -13.61
CA VAL A 243 -1.70 25.22 -14.03
C VAL A 243 -2.54 24.70 -12.87
N GLU A 244 -3.86 24.83 -12.96
CA GLU A 244 -4.80 24.30 -11.95
C GLU A 244 -4.73 22.78 -11.83
N SER A 245 -4.50 22.09 -12.94
CA SER A 245 -4.37 20.64 -13.03
C SER A 245 -3.70 20.28 -14.36
N VAL A 246 -2.88 19.22 -14.39
CA VAL A 246 -2.37 18.63 -15.65
C VAL A 246 -3.30 17.55 -16.22
N TYR A 247 -4.41 17.29 -15.52
CA TYR A 247 -5.44 16.31 -15.86
C TYR A 247 -6.75 17.00 -16.27
N ALA A 248 -7.48 16.38 -17.20
CA ALA A 248 -8.85 16.75 -17.55
C ALA A 248 -9.79 15.56 -17.35
N GLN A 249 -11.08 15.85 -17.16
CA GLN A 249 -12.10 14.81 -17.02
C GLN A 249 -12.40 14.17 -18.38
N LEU A 250 -12.36 12.82 -18.45
CA LEU A 250 -12.71 12.05 -19.66
C LEU A 250 -14.02 11.27 -19.50
N VAL A 251 -14.25 10.65 -18.35
CA VAL A 251 -15.53 10.00 -18.04
C VAL A 251 -16.13 10.61 -16.79
N PRO A 252 -17.45 10.63 -16.62
CA PRO A 252 -18.02 11.04 -15.36
C PRO A 252 -17.50 10.13 -14.24
N ALA A 253 -17.25 10.68 -13.06
CA ALA A 253 -16.82 9.94 -11.87
C ALA A 253 -17.72 10.36 -10.70
N ALA A 254 -18.39 9.39 -10.08
CA ALA A 254 -19.10 9.58 -8.82
C ALA A 254 -18.34 8.79 -7.76
N ALA A 255 -18.19 9.32 -6.54
CA ALA A 255 -17.46 8.66 -5.46
C ALA A 255 -18.44 8.06 -4.44
N SER A 256 -18.28 6.78 -4.13
CA SER A 256 -18.73 6.11 -2.90
C SER A 256 -17.63 6.20 -1.85
N GLU A 257 -18.01 6.04 -0.59
CA GLU A 257 -17.09 6.06 0.56
C GLU A 257 -17.09 4.69 1.23
N VAL A 258 -15.89 4.13 1.49
CA VAL A 258 -15.70 2.89 2.26
C VAL A 258 -14.94 3.25 3.53
N ALA A 259 -15.48 2.85 4.68
CA ALA A 259 -14.84 3.09 5.97
C ALA A 259 -13.82 1.99 6.27
N VAL A 260 -12.61 2.41 6.65
CA VAL A 260 -11.58 1.56 7.23
C VAL A 260 -11.57 1.84 8.73
N THR A 261 -11.84 0.83 9.55
CA THR A 261 -11.95 0.96 11.02
C THR A 261 -10.95 0.07 11.75
N ASP A 262 -10.38 0.62 12.82
CA ASP A 262 -9.50 0.00 13.81
C ASP A 262 -8.39 -0.88 13.20
N THR A 263 -7.86 -0.43 12.06
CA THR A 263 -6.81 -1.16 11.35
C THR A 263 -5.46 -0.76 11.94
N PRO A 264 -4.61 -1.72 12.36
CA PRO A 264 -3.25 -1.38 12.76
C PRO A 264 -2.46 -0.88 11.53
N PRO A 265 -1.47 0.01 11.71
CA PRO A 265 -0.49 0.28 10.66
C PRO A 265 0.10 -1.05 10.15
N PRO A 266 0.53 -1.16 8.87
CA PRO A 266 1.07 -2.39 8.32
C PRO A 266 2.09 -3.03 9.26
N GLY A 267 1.67 -4.11 9.93
CA GLY A 267 2.50 -4.84 10.88
C GLY A 267 3.49 -5.72 10.15
N VAL A 268 4.60 -6.04 10.80
CA VAL A 268 5.54 -7.01 10.23
C VAL A 268 5.61 -8.24 11.12
N THR A 269 5.40 -9.41 10.51
CA THR A 269 5.60 -10.72 11.13
C THR A 269 7.06 -11.11 11.03
N GLY A 270 7.66 -11.53 12.14
CA GLY A 270 9.05 -11.99 12.19
C GLY A 270 9.17 -13.38 12.84
N LEU A 271 10.27 -14.06 12.55
CA LEU A 271 10.67 -15.29 13.24
C LEU A 271 11.85 -15.00 14.17
N VAL A 272 11.70 -15.32 15.44
CA VAL A 272 12.74 -15.11 16.45
C VAL A 272 13.13 -16.46 17.04
N ALA A 273 14.43 -16.78 17.02
CA ALA A 273 14.95 -18.02 17.61
C ALA A 273 14.59 -18.09 19.10
N SER A 274 14.15 -19.27 19.56
CA SER A 274 13.82 -19.54 20.96
C SER A 274 14.89 -20.36 21.68
N SER A 275 15.96 -20.75 20.97
CA SER A 275 17.12 -21.46 21.51
C SER A 275 18.37 -21.23 20.65
N HIS A 276 19.54 -21.27 21.29
CA HIS A 276 20.82 -21.41 20.57
C HIS A 276 21.16 -22.88 20.24
N GLN A 277 20.49 -23.82 20.88
CA GLN A 277 20.67 -25.25 20.67
C GLN A 277 19.76 -25.75 19.55
N THR A 278 20.19 -26.83 18.89
CA THR A 278 19.37 -27.51 17.89
C THR A 278 18.52 -28.60 18.54
N LEU A 279 17.27 -28.74 18.09
CA LEU A 279 16.43 -29.90 18.34
C LEU A 279 16.62 -30.91 17.21
N THR A 280 16.64 -32.20 17.56
CA THR A 280 16.73 -33.30 16.58
C THR A 280 15.55 -34.23 16.75
N PHE A 281 14.82 -34.48 15.66
CA PHE A 281 13.73 -35.43 15.62
C PHE A 281 13.99 -36.48 14.56
N THR A 282 13.67 -37.73 14.87
CA THR A 282 13.81 -38.86 13.95
C THR A 282 12.43 -39.40 13.62
N ALA A 283 12.10 -39.47 12.33
CA ALA A 283 10.82 -39.98 11.85
C ALA A 283 11.02 -40.95 10.69
N HIS A 284 10.08 -41.88 10.51
CA HIS A 284 10.04 -42.78 9.36
C HIS A 284 9.56 -42.06 8.08
N SER A 285 9.67 -42.74 6.94
CA SER A 285 9.39 -42.20 5.60
C SER A 285 8.01 -41.56 5.53
N GLN A 286 7.97 -40.23 5.44
CA GLN A 286 6.78 -39.45 5.17
C GLN A 286 7.11 -38.37 4.13
N ARG A 287 6.07 -37.74 3.57
CA ARG A 287 6.24 -36.63 2.65
C ARG A 287 6.31 -35.29 3.38
N ILE A 288 5.51 -35.14 4.44
CA ILE A 288 5.38 -33.92 5.23
C ILE A 288 5.61 -34.28 6.69
N TRP A 289 6.47 -33.53 7.37
CA TRP A 289 6.65 -33.59 8.81
C TRP A 289 6.22 -32.26 9.45
N ARG A 290 5.60 -32.36 10.63
CA ARG A 290 5.10 -31.23 11.41
C ARG A 290 5.87 -31.15 12.71
N LEU A 291 6.80 -30.21 12.80
CA LEU A 291 7.65 -30.02 13.96
C LEU A 291 6.88 -29.30 15.10
N PRO A 292 7.26 -29.50 16.37
CA PRO A 292 6.53 -28.96 17.51
C PRO A 292 6.61 -27.43 17.64
N THR A 293 7.68 -26.81 17.13
CA THR A 293 7.91 -25.35 17.15
C THR A 293 8.18 -24.83 15.73
N ALA A 294 8.16 -23.51 15.56
CA ALA A 294 8.65 -22.89 14.33
C ALA A 294 10.16 -23.13 14.17
N ILE A 295 10.66 -22.94 12.95
CA ILE A 295 12.05 -23.22 12.55
C ILE A 295 12.76 -21.88 12.28
N GLU A 296 13.96 -21.69 12.82
CA GLU A 296 14.81 -20.55 12.43
C GLU A 296 15.25 -20.74 10.96
N PRO A 297 15.00 -19.77 10.04
CA PRO A 297 15.39 -19.90 8.64
C PRO A 297 16.88 -20.20 8.44
N GLY A 298 17.18 -21.17 7.58
CA GLY A 298 18.55 -21.62 7.30
C GLY A 298 19.13 -22.60 8.34
N SER A 299 18.38 -22.95 9.38
CA SER A 299 18.88 -23.82 10.46
C SER A 299 18.58 -25.31 10.25
N LEU A 300 17.62 -25.66 9.40
CA LEU A 300 17.18 -27.05 9.23
C LEU A 300 18.20 -27.86 8.41
N ARG A 301 18.49 -29.07 8.90
CA ARG A 301 19.34 -30.04 8.24
C ARG A 301 18.78 -31.44 8.39
N THR A 302 18.79 -32.22 7.32
CA THR A 302 18.46 -33.65 7.40
C THR A 302 19.70 -34.52 7.30
N THR A 303 19.72 -35.61 8.07
CA THR A 303 20.76 -36.64 8.02
C THR A 303 20.10 -38.01 7.99
N VAL A 304 20.62 -38.88 7.10
CA VAL A 304 20.17 -40.25 6.73
C VAL A 304 19.33 -40.31 5.43
N SER A 305 19.77 -41.14 4.48
CA SER A 305 19.31 -41.36 3.09
C SER A 305 19.39 -40.16 2.12
N LEU A 306 19.09 -38.93 2.55
CA LEU A 306 19.19 -37.70 1.77
C LEU A 306 19.67 -36.56 2.69
N VAL A 307 20.80 -35.93 2.36
CA VAL A 307 21.29 -34.75 3.10
C VAL A 307 20.70 -33.52 2.43
N ALA A 308 19.65 -32.96 3.01
CA ALA A 308 19.05 -31.73 2.56
C ALA A 308 19.49 -30.57 3.44
N PHE A 309 19.86 -29.47 2.78
CA PHE A 309 20.22 -28.20 3.36
C PHE A 309 19.08 -27.22 3.18
N ASP A 310 18.69 -26.58 4.28
CA ASP A 310 17.81 -25.43 4.27
C ASP A 310 18.50 -24.25 3.59
N ASP A 311 17.89 -23.72 2.53
CA ASP A 311 18.44 -22.56 1.80
C ASP A 311 18.00 -21.21 2.39
N GLY A 312 17.21 -21.23 3.48
CA GLY A 312 16.65 -20.05 4.11
C GLY A 312 15.48 -19.42 3.33
N LEU A 313 15.12 -19.97 2.17
CA LEU A 313 14.10 -19.44 1.24
C LEU A 313 12.86 -20.33 1.17
N GLY A 314 12.68 -21.22 2.14
CA GLY A 314 11.58 -22.18 2.18
C GLY A 314 11.78 -23.38 1.25
N SER A 315 13.01 -23.61 0.76
CA SER A 315 13.35 -24.79 -0.04
C SER A 315 14.45 -25.62 0.63
N LEU A 316 14.35 -26.94 0.46
CA LEU A 316 15.38 -27.89 0.87
C LEU A 316 16.20 -28.31 -0.35
N ARG A 317 17.52 -28.32 -0.24
CA ARG A 317 18.45 -28.60 -1.34
C ARG A 317 19.36 -29.77 -1.04
N ASN A 318 19.49 -30.70 -1.99
CA ASN A 318 20.27 -31.91 -1.79
C ASN A 318 21.79 -31.65 -1.87
N GLY A 319 22.55 -32.17 -0.90
CA GLY A 319 24.02 -32.24 -0.88
C GLY A 319 24.76 -30.93 -0.63
N SER A 320 24.17 -29.77 -0.97
CA SER A 320 24.72 -28.43 -0.76
C SER A 320 23.59 -27.38 -0.69
N PRO A 321 23.81 -26.23 0.00
CA PRO A 321 22.92 -25.06 -0.08
C PRO A 321 22.70 -24.49 -1.50
N THR A 322 23.47 -24.94 -2.50
CA THR A 322 23.30 -24.58 -3.92
C THR A 322 22.85 -25.76 -4.79
N GLY A 323 22.53 -26.90 -4.18
CA GLY A 323 22.10 -28.11 -4.88
C GLY A 323 20.68 -28.04 -5.45
N PRO A 324 20.23 -29.09 -6.15
CA PRO A 324 18.87 -29.17 -6.67
C PRO A 324 17.86 -29.20 -5.52
N ILE A 325 16.72 -28.52 -5.74
CA ILE A 325 15.60 -28.48 -4.78
C ILE A 325 15.03 -29.89 -4.65
N THR A 326 14.90 -30.36 -3.42
CA THR A 326 14.44 -31.70 -3.06
C THR A 326 13.26 -31.67 -2.08
N GLY A 327 12.83 -30.48 -1.67
CA GLY A 327 11.75 -30.27 -0.72
C GLY A 327 11.45 -28.81 -0.43
N ALA A 328 10.50 -28.56 0.48
CA ALA A 328 10.06 -27.23 0.89
C ALA A 328 9.95 -27.12 2.42
N ILE A 329 9.98 -25.90 2.96
CA ILE A 329 9.89 -25.60 4.39
C ILE A 329 8.89 -24.46 4.59
N ASP A 330 7.95 -24.63 5.53
CA ASP A 330 7.20 -23.54 6.16
C ASP A 330 7.80 -23.29 7.54
N TYR A 331 8.62 -22.24 7.64
CA TYR A 331 9.32 -21.93 8.88
C TYR A 331 8.37 -21.58 10.03
N ALA A 332 7.28 -20.86 9.76
CA ALA A 332 6.34 -20.39 10.77
C ALA A 332 5.49 -21.52 11.35
N ARG A 333 5.07 -22.46 10.51
CA ARG A 333 4.28 -23.63 10.92
C ARG A 333 5.12 -24.84 11.30
N GLY A 334 6.44 -24.77 11.11
CA GLY A 334 7.35 -25.89 11.34
C GLY A 334 7.09 -27.06 10.39
N LEU A 335 6.63 -26.80 9.16
CA LEU A 335 6.36 -27.85 8.17
C LEU A 335 7.60 -28.11 7.32
N VAL A 336 7.94 -29.38 7.14
CA VAL A 336 9.02 -29.83 6.29
C VAL A 336 8.45 -30.79 5.26
N GLU A 337 8.60 -30.48 3.98
CA GLU A 337 8.21 -31.36 2.87
C GLU A 337 9.46 -31.89 2.16
N LEU A 338 9.58 -33.20 1.95
CA LEU A 338 10.61 -33.81 1.11
C LEU A 338 9.96 -34.76 0.10
N GLY A 339 10.55 -34.87 -1.08
CA GLY A 339 10.20 -35.92 -2.04
C GLY A 339 10.47 -37.30 -1.42
N GLY A 340 9.40 -38.07 -1.17
CA GLY A 340 9.37 -39.30 -0.36
C GLY A 340 10.70 -40.03 -0.20
N VAL A 341 11.27 -39.97 1.01
CA VAL A 341 12.58 -40.57 1.32
C VAL A 341 12.36 -41.94 1.97
N PRO A 342 12.92 -43.05 1.43
CA PRO A 342 12.82 -44.35 2.08
C PRO A 342 13.72 -44.41 3.33
N GLY A 343 13.17 -44.98 4.41
CA GLY A 343 13.87 -45.16 5.69
C GLY A 343 13.53 -44.11 6.74
N THR A 344 14.37 -43.95 7.76
CA THR A 344 14.19 -42.92 8.79
C THR A 344 15.05 -41.70 8.49
N VAL A 345 14.49 -40.51 8.67
CA VAL A 345 15.13 -39.21 8.44
C VAL A 345 15.29 -38.53 9.80
N ALA A 346 16.52 -38.11 10.12
CA ALA A 346 16.77 -37.25 11.26
C ALA A 346 16.77 -35.79 10.81
N MET A 347 15.85 -34.99 11.35
CA MET A 347 15.72 -33.56 11.11
C MET A 347 16.28 -32.80 12.31
N THR A 348 17.31 -31.99 12.08
CA THR A 348 17.96 -31.16 13.10
C THR A 348 17.76 -29.69 12.75
N TYR A 349 17.21 -28.88 13.66
CA TYR A 349 16.92 -27.47 13.41
C TYR A 349 17.02 -26.63 14.69
N ARG A 350 17.11 -25.30 14.56
CA ARG A 350 16.99 -24.39 15.71
C ARG A 350 15.54 -23.93 15.85
N PRO A 351 14.92 -24.07 17.04
CA PRO A 351 13.54 -23.67 17.24
C PRO A 351 13.38 -22.14 17.25
N ALA A 352 12.22 -21.68 16.77
CA ALA A 352 11.83 -20.27 16.71
C ALA A 352 10.38 -20.08 17.18
N ALA A 353 9.97 -18.82 17.34
CA ALA A 353 8.60 -18.39 17.57
C ALA A 353 8.20 -17.28 16.58
N VAL A 354 6.93 -17.28 16.20
CA VAL A 354 6.34 -16.23 15.34
C VAL A 354 5.96 -15.04 16.20
N VAL A 355 6.41 -13.85 15.83
CA VAL A 355 6.06 -12.60 16.49
C VAL A 355 5.35 -11.67 15.51
N SER A 356 4.27 -11.03 15.93
CA SER A 356 3.50 -10.07 15.12
C SER A 356 3.22 -8.83 15.96
N LYS A 357 3.65 -7.65 15.49
CA LYS A 357 3.37 -6.36 16.13
C LYS A 357 3.52 -5.20 15.15
N ALA A 358 3.03 -4.03 15.55
CA ALA A 358 3.28 -2.78 14.82
C ALA A 358 4.80 -2.53 14.75
N ALA A 359 5.29 -2.32 13.54
CA ALA A 359 6.71 -2.26 13.25
C ALA A 359 7.31 -0.89 13.54
N GLN A 360 8.62 -0.86 13.81
CA GLN A 360 9.41 0.35 13.65
C GLN A 360 9.28 0.81 12.20
N SER A 361 9.22 2.11 11.96
CA SER A 361 8.97 2.65 10.63
C SER A 361 9.85 3.83 10.30
N HIS A 362 10.34 3.85 9.06
CA HIS A 362 11.15 4.92 8.51
C HIS A 362 10.58 5.29 7.14
N GLN A 363 10.59 6.59 6.85
CA GLN A 363 10.02 7.13 5.62
C GLN A 363 11.05 7.98 4.91
N ILE A 364 11.21 7.74 3.61
CA ILE A 364 12.01 8.57 2.71
C ILE A 364 11.03 9.30 1.79
N PRO A 365 10.76 10.60 2.01
CA PRO A 365 9.91 11.39 1.13
C PRO A 365 10.48 11.49 -0.27
N VAL A 366 9.64 11.31 -1.29
CA VAL A 366 10.05 11.40 -2.70
C VAL A 366 9.78 12.81 -3.19
N THR A 367 10.86 13.52 -3.48
CA THR A 367 10.91 14.89 -4.03
C THR A 367 11.59 14.85 -5.40
N LEU A 368 11.53 15.93 -6.18
CA LEU A 368 12.23 16.03 -7.46
C LEU A 368 13.75 15.82 -7.32
N GLY A 369 14.35 16.31 -6.24
CA GLY A 369 15.79 16.24 -6.02
C GLY A 369 16.33 14.86 -5.65
N ASN A 370 15.48 13.98 -5.08
CA ASN A 370 15.88 12.64 -4.64
C ASN A 370 15.14 11.49 -5.33
N ARG A 371 14.31 11.77 -6.34
CA ARG A 371 13.63 10.75 -7.12
C ARG A 371 14.64 9.90 -7.89
N GLY A 372 14.71 8.62 -7.55
CA GLY A 372 15.56 7.66 -8.23
C GLY A 372 15.00 6.24 -8.18
N TYR A 373 15.76 5.30 -8.73
CA TYR A 373 15.46 3.87 -8.65
C TYR A 373 16.06 3.22 -7.40
N VAL A 374 17.10 3.80 -6.80
CA VAL A 374 17.84 3.21 -5.68
C VAL A 374 17.65 4.03 -4.42
N TYR A 375 17.26 3.38 -3.34
CA TYR A 375 17.12 3.99 -2.01
C TYR A 375 17.89 3.17 -0.98
N VAL A 376 18.53 3.87 -0.04
CA VAL A 376 19.33 3.26 1.03
C VAL A 376 18.91 3.89 2.36
N ALA A 377 18.81 3.07 3.40
CA ALA A 377 18.60 3.51 4.77
C ALA A 377 19.37 2.61 5.74
N THR A 378 19.78 3.15 6.89
CA THR A 378 20.30 2.35 8.00
C THR A 378 19.21 2.27 9.06
N LEU A 379 18.81 1.06 9.43
CA LEU A 379 17.73 0.79 10.37
C LEU A 379 18.29 0.66 11.80
N VAL A 380 17.72 1.43 12.72
CA VAL A 380 18.02 1.36 14.15
C VAL A 380 16.70 1.41 14.92
N PRO A 381 16.44 0.48 15.85
CA PRO A 381 17.23 -0.71 16.19
C PRO A 381 17.34 -1.73 15.04
N LEU A 382 18.33 -2.64 15.13
CA LEU A 382 18.64 -3.60 14.05
C LEU A 382 17.44 -4.51 13.72
N PRO A 383 17.16 -4.77 12.43
CA PRO A 383 16.02 -5.57 12.00
C PRO A 383 16.20 -7.06 12.32
N ALA A 384 15.11 -7.72 12.71
CA ALA A 384 15.07 -9.17 12.79
C ALA A 384 14.92 -9.80 11.39
N PRO A 385 15.51 -10.97 11.12
CA PRO A 385 15.29 -11.68 9.86
C PRO A 385 13.83 -11.99 9.58
N GLY A 386 13.40 -11.73 8.35
CA GLY A 386 12.04 -11.92 7.85
C GLY A 386 11.09 -10.80 8.26
N SER A 387 11.59 -9.80 8.99
CA SER A 387 10.76 -8.77 9.60
C SER A 387 10.85 -7.41 8.93
N THR A 388 11.49 -7.28 7.76
CA THR A 388 11.58 -6.00 7.03
C THR A 388 10.64 -5.98 5.83
N SER A 389 9.93 -4.87 5.61
CA SER A 389 9.18 -4.61 4.40
C SER A 389 9.45 -3.19 3.88
N VAL A 390 9.38 -3.01 2.56
CA VAL A 390 9.57 -1.72 1.89
C VAL A 390 8.43 -1.48 0.93
N SER A 391 7.59 -0.48 1.21
CA SER A 391 6.49 -0.07 0.35
C SER A 391 6.82 1.23 -0.39
N PHE A 392 6.45 1.32 -1.67
CA PHE A 392 6.60 2.53 -2.47
C PHE A 392 5.43 2.69 -3.44
N ARG A 393 5.14 3.93 -3.85
CA ARG A 393 4.08 4.22 -4.81
C ARG A 393 4.68 4.65 -6.15
N ALA A 394 4.24 4.05 -7.24
CA ALA A 394 4.62 4.42 -8.59
C ALA A 394 3.42 4.34 -9.53
N LEU A 395 3.26 5.33 -10.42
CA LEU A 395 2.14 5.45 -11.36
C LEU A 395 0.77 5.36 -10.67
N GLY A 396 0.68 5.90 -9.45
CA GLY A 396 -0.54 5.91 -8.65
C GLY A 396 -0.80 4.66 -7.81
N ARG A 397 0.03 3.61 -7.92
CA ARG A 397 -0.17 2.30 -7.27
C ARG A 397 0.91 1.97 -6.24
N TRP A 398 0.52 1.32 -5.15
CA TRP A 398 1.42 0.83 -4.12
C TRP A 398 2.03 -0.53 -4.47
N TYR A 399 3.32 -0.65 -4.20
CA TYR A 399 4.11 -1.86 -4.33
C TYR A 399 4.81 -2.14 -3.01
N THR A 400 4.99 -3.41 -2.64
CA THR A 400 5.69 -3.81 -1.40
C THR A 400 6.70 -4.90 -1.69
N LEU A 401 7.92 -4.70 -1.19
CA LEU A 401 9.00 -5.67 -1.11
C LEU A 401 9.03 -6.23 0.31
N GLN A 402 9.23 -7.54 0.46
CA GLN A 402 9.26 -8.19 1.76
C GLN A 402 10.53 -9.01 1.92
N ASP A 403 11.09 -8.97 3.13
CA ASP A 403 12.26 -9.75 3.53
C ASP A 403 11.92 -11.23 3.61
N ASP A 404 12.71 -12.05 2.93
CA ASP A 404 12.58 -13.50 2.94
C ASP A 404 13.30 -14.18 4.12
N GLY A 405 13.98 -13.41 4.98
CA GLY A 405 14.72 -13.92 6.13
C GLY A 405 16.20 -14.21 5.85
N THR A 406 16.63 -14.20 4.58
CA THR A 406 18.04 -14.34 4.21
C THR A 406 18.76 -13.00 4.09
N GLY A 407 18.00 -11.90 4.17
CA GLY A 407 18.49 -10.56 3.90
C GLY A 407 18.23 -10.10 2.47
N ALA A 408 17.43 -10.83 1.69
CA ALA A 408 16.95 -10.38 0.40
C ALA A 408 15.50 -9.86 0.51
N LEU A 409 15.26 -8.67 -0.03
CA LEU A 409 13.93 -8.08 -0.17
C LEU A 409 13.37 -8.47 -1.54
N ARG A 410 12.26 -9.20 -1.55
CA ARG A 410 11.64 -9.73 -2.76
C ARG A 410 10.20 -9.24 -2.93
N ALA A 411 9.80 -9.13 -4.18
CA ALA A 411 8.43 -8.91 -4.61
C ALA A 411 8.15 -9.74 -5.87
N ASP A 412 6.99 -9.56 -6.47
CA ASP A 412 6.69 -10.11 -7.78
C ASP A 412 7.69 -9.59 -8.84
N SER A 413 7.91 -10.38 -9.89
CA SER A 413 8.85 -10.03 -10.97
C SER A 413 8.56 -8.65 -11.56
N GLY A 414 9.59 -7.82 -11.70
CA GLY A 414 9.51 -6.46 -12.26
C GLY A 414 9.13 -5.36 -11.25
N VAL A 415 8.82 -5.69 -10.00
CA VAL A 415 8.49 -4.68 -8.96
C VAL A 415 9.73 -4.06 -8.33
N GLY A 416 10.80 -4.83 -8.16
CA GLY A 416 12.05 -4.38 -7.56
C GLY A 416 12.76 -5.51 -6.82
N VAL A 417 14.01 -5.25 -6.43
CA VAL A 417 14.83 -6.16 -5.62
C VAL A 417 15.57 -5.35 -4.57
N GLY A 418 15.86 -5.93 -3.42
CA GLY A 418 16.67 -5.27 -2.42
C GLY A 418 17.40 -6.23 -1.50
N THR A 419 18.17 -5.67 -0.58
CA THR A 419 18.88 -6.40 0.45
C THR A 419 18.77 -5.68 1.78
N VAL A 420 18.77 -6.45 2.87
CA VAL A 420 18.87 -5.98 4.25
C VAL A 420 20.01 -6.73 4.93
N ASN A 421 20.91 -5.99 5.56
CA ASN A 421 22.00 -6.55 6.34
C ASN A 421 21.63 -6.50 7.83
N PHE A 422 21.34 -7.66 8.42
CA PHE A 422 20.92 -7.76 9.83
C PHE A 422 22.00 -7.38 10.85
N GLN A 423 23.28 -7.35 10.46
CA GLN A 423 24.38 -6.95 11.37
C GLN A 423 24.55 -5.44 11.42
N THR A 424 24.36 -4.74 10.30
CA THR A 424 24.56 -3.29 10.20
C THR A 424 23.26 -2.50 10.18
N GLY A 425 22.12 -3.16 9.93
CA GLY A 425 20.83 -2.53 9.72
C GLY A 425 20.69 -1.88 8.35
N THR A 426 21.66 -2.01 7.45
CA THR A 426 21.62 -1.34 6.14
C THR A 426 20.62 -2.03 5.23
N VAL A 427 19.64 -1.27 4.74
CA VAL A 427 18.70 -1.64 3.67
C VAL A 427 19.08 -0.91 2.40
N SER A 428 19.15 -1.64 1.29
CA SER A 428 19.35 -1.08 -0.06
C SER A 428 18.34 -1.71 -1.01
N VAL A 429 17.50 -0.88 -1.63
CA VAL A 429 16.47 -1.32 -2.59
C VAL A 429 16.68 -0.70 -3.95
N SER A 430 16.42 -1.48 -5.00
CA SER A 430 16.33 -1.07 -6.40
C SER A 430 14.91 -1.31 -6.87
N LEU A 431 14.16 -0.24 -7.08
CA LEU A 431 12.74 -0.26 -7.45
C LEU A 431 12.60 -0.53 -8.95
N GLY A 432 11.52 -1.19 -9.36
CA GLY A 432 11.21 -1.49 -10.77
C GLY A 432 10.61 -0.32 -11.54
N ALA A 433 10.10 0.69 -10.83
CA ALA A 433 9.52 1.90 -11.39
C ALA A 433 9.92 3.12 -10.54
N MET A 434 9.98 4.31 -11.16
CA MET A 434 10.28 5.54 -10.44
C MET A 434 9.12 5.90 -9.51
N PRO A 435 9.36 6.11 -8.20
CA PRO A 435 8.31 6.51 -7.28
C PRO A 435 7.67 7.84 -7.66
N ASP A 436 6.41 8.02 -7.28
CA ASP A 436 5.65 9.24 -7.53
C ASP A 436 6.16 10.37 -6.62
N VAL A 437 6.38 11.56 -7.19
CA VAL A 437 6.75 12.75 -6.42
C VAL A 437 5.61 13.12 -5.47
N GLY A 438 5.93 13.44 -4.21
CA GLY A 438 4.94 13.66 -3.14
C GLY A 438 4.50 12.39 -2.41
N SER A 439 4.93 11.21 -2.87
CA SER A 439 4.79 9.95 -2.13
C SER A 439 6.00 9.69 -1.22
N SER A 440 6.15 8.46 -0.72
CA SER A 440 7.32 8.07 0.07
C SER A 440 7.66 6.61 -0.10
N VAL A 441 8.95 6.30 0.06
CA VAL A 441 9.42 4.93 0.31
C VAL A 441 9.31 4.69 1.81
N VAL A 442 8.42 3.79 2.21
CA VAL A 442 8.13 3.45 3.60
C VAL A 442 8.80 2.13 3.92
N ILE A 443 9.71 2.12 4.89
CA ILE A 443 10.40 0.93 5.39
C ILE A 443 9.84 0.61 6.77
N ALA A 444 9.30 -0.59 6.95
CA ALA A 444 8.81 -1.07 8.24
C ALA A 444 9.61 -2.30 8.68
N TRP A 445 10.00 -2.38 9.95
CA TRP A 445 10.71 -3.54 10.47
C TRP A 445 10.46 -3.91 11.95
N GLY A 446 10.64 -5.19 12.27
CA GLY A 446 10.68 -5.71 13.64
C GLY A 446 12.09 -5.85 14.19
N THR A 447 12.24 -6.01 15.51
CA THR A 447 13.55 -6.05 16.20
C THR A 447 13.72 -7.34 17.00
N ARG A 448 14.97 -7.75 17.26
CA ARG A 448 15.30 -8.88 18.14
C ARG A 448 15.47 -8.49 19.62
N SER A 449 15.82 -7.23 19.92
CA SER A 449 16.23 -6.81 21.27
C SER A 449 15.11 -6.83 22.32
N GLU A 450 13.86 -7.00 21.88
CA GLU A 450 12.70 -7.19 22.74
C GLU A 450 12.58 -8.60 23.29
N TYR A 451 13.35 -9.54 22.74
CA TYR A 451 13.25 -10.95 23.06
C TYR A 451 14.56 -11.50 23.60
N GLU A 452 14.46 -12.33 24.62
CA GLU A 452 15.60 -12.98 25.26
C GLU A 452 15.42 -14.49 25.26
N ILE A 453 16.45 -15.21 24.81
CA ILE A 453 16.53 -16.67 24.87
C ILE A 453 17.03 -17.05 26.27
N ARG A 454 16.24 -17.82 27.01
CA ARG A 454 16.55 -18.23 28.39
C ARG A 454 16.97 -19.68 28.55
N THR A 455 17.33 -20.34 27.46
CA THR A 455 17.83 -21.73 27.50
C THR A 455 19.13 -21.81 28.29
N GLY A 456 19.17 -22.63 29.35
CA GLY A 456 20.33 -22.81 30.21
C GLY A 456 20.30 -22.00 31.52
N ASP A 457 19.17 -21.35 31.84
CA ASP A 457 18.96 -20.76 33.17
C ASP A 457 19.02 -21.86 34.24
N LEU A 458 20.09 -21.84 35.05
CA LEU A 458 20.36 -22.83 36.09
C LEU A 458 19.51 -22.63 37.35
N GLN A 459 18.73 -21.54 37.43
CA GLN A 459 17.90 -21.22 38.59
C GLN A 459 16.45 -21.66 38.46
N ILE A 460 16.04 -22.23 37.32
CA ILE A 460 14.73 -22.86 37.18
C ILE A 460 14.72 -24.14 38.02
N GLU A 461 13.96 -24.12 39.11
CA GLU A 461 13.89 -25.22 40.06
C GLU A 461 13.05 -26.39 39.52
N THR A 462 13.26 -27.58 40.10
CA THR A 462 12.45 -28.76 39.76
C THR A 462 10.97 -28.54 40.14
N PRO A 463 10.04 -29.23 39.46
CA PRO A 463 8.61 -29.05 39.69
C PRO A 463 8.25 -29.24 41.15
N ALA A 464 7.42 -28.33 41.67
CA ALA A 464 6.91 -28.41 43.02
C ALA A 464 5.41 -28.76 43.02
N VAL A 465 5.00 -29.54 44.01
CA VAL A 465 3.61 -29.71 44.41
C VAL A 465 3.32 -28.61 45.42
N ARG A 466 2.27 -27.82 45.19
CA ARG A 466 1.75 -26.86 46.16
C ARG A 466 0.54 -27.48 46.83
N LEU A 467 0.59 -27.61 48.15
CA LEU A 467 -0.53 -28.04 48.98
C LEU A 467 -0.93 -26.87 49.88
N GLN A 468 -2.22 -26.73 50.12
CA GLN A 468 -2.77 -25.75 51.05
C GLN A 468 -3.39 -26.51 52.20
N LEU A 469 -2.79 -26.43 53.38
CA LEU A 469 -3.33 -27.09 54.57
C LEU A 469 -4.69 -26.47 54.94
N GLY A 470 -5.67 -27.32 55.24
CA GLY A 470 -7.08 -26.95 55.42
C GLY A 470 -7.32 -26.04 56.63
N ALA A 471 -6.49 -26.12 57.67
CA ALA A 471 -6.55 -25.23 58.82
C ALA A 471 -5.98 -23.82 58.55
N GLY A 472 -5.30 -23.62 57.41
CA GLY A 472 -4.71 -22.34 57.03
C GLY A 472 -3.47 -21.92 57.83
N ASN A 473 -2.89 -22.86 58.60
CA ASN A 473 -1.60 -22.74 59.29
C ASN A 473 -1.09 -24.14 59.69
N CYS A 474 0.12 -24.21 60.24
CA CYS A 474 0.79 -25.39 60.75
C CYS A 474 1.78 -24.97 61.84
N GLU A 475 1.93 -25.76 62.89
CA GLU A 475 2.87 -25.51 63.97
C GLU A 475 4.29 -25.99 63.60
N PRO A 476 5.31 -25.20 63.96
CA PRO A 476 6.71 -25.53 63.69
C PRO A 476 7.12 -26.94 64.13
N GLY A 477 7.65 -27.73 63.20
CA GLY A 477 8.19 -29.07 63.47
C GLY A 477 7.15 -30.20 63.56
N THR A 478 5.87 -29.93 63.28
CA THR A 478 4.80 -30.95 63.41
C THR A 478 4.41 -31.60 62.08
N LEU A 479 4.62 -30.90 60.94
CA LEU A 479 4.19 -31.38 59.62
C LEU A 479 4.97 -32.63 59.16
N THR A 480 4.22 -33.67 58.82
CA THR A 480 4.69 -34.82 58.05
C THR A 480 3.77 -35.06 56.85
N VAL A 481 4.37 -35.30 55.67
CA VAL A 481 3.65 -35.54 54.41
C VAL A 481 4.05 -36.90 53.85
N GLN A 482 3.06 -37.73 53.50
CA GLN A 482 3.27 -39.05 52.88
C GLN A 482 2.56 -39.16 51.53
N TRP A 483 3.19 -39.83 50.56
CA TRP A 483 2.65 -40.07 49.21
C TRP A 483 3.25 -41.33 48.57
N GLU A 484 2.70 -41.80 47.46
CA GLU A 484 3.29 -42.91 46.68
C GLU A 484 4.09 -42.40 45.47
N ALA A 485 5.28 -42.98 45.27
CA ALA A 485 6.09 -42.75 44.07
C ALA A 485 6.77 -44.05 43.63
N GLY A 486 6.45 -44.52 42.41
CA GLY A 486 6.92 -45.79 41.88
C GLY A 486 6.38 -47.01 42.65
N GLY A 487 5.17 -46.91 43.22
CA GLY A 487 4.56 -47.94 44.07
C GLY A 487 5.22 -48.10 45.45
N VAL A 488 6.00 -47.12 45.90
CA VAL A 488 6.64 -47.08 47.22
C VAL A 488 6.15 -45.86 48.00
N THR A 489 5.72 -46.06 49.24
CA THR A 489 5.37 -44.94 50.15
C THR A 489 6.61 -44.13 50.51
N ARG A 490 6.53 -42.83 50.24
CA ARG A 490 7.55 -41.82 50.49
C ARG A 490 7.07 -40.89 51.60
N SER A 491 8.02 -40.35 52.37
CA SER A 491 7.73 -39.47 53.49
C SER A 491 8.71 -38.31 53.56
N ALA A 492 8.21 -37.12 53.91
CA ALA A 492 9.02 -35.96 54.24
C ALA A 492 8.40 -35.20 55.42
N SER A 493 9.24 -34.64 56.28
CA SER A 493 8.82 -33.89 57.46
C SER A 493 9.45 -32.49 57.45
N ALA A 494 8.71 -31.51 57.98
CA ALA A 494 9.21 -30.16 58.17
C ALA A 494 9.89 -30.00 59.53
N ASP A 495 11.01 -29.28 59.58
CA ASP A 495 11.62 -28.87 60.84
C ASP A 495 10.93 -27.62 61.45
N ALA A 496 11.41 -27.20 62.62
CA ALA A 496 10.90 -26.00 63.29
C ALA A 496 11.18 -24.69 62.50
N GLY A 497 12.10 -24.71 61.54
CA GLY A 497 12.33 -23.60 60.60
C GLY A 497 11.48 -23.68 59.34
N GLY A 498 10.59 -24.68 59.23
CA GLY A 498 9.73 -24.89 58.07
C GLY A 498 10.44 -25.50 56.85
N GLN A 499 11.67 -25.99 56.99
CA GLN A 499 12.38 -26.68 55.91
C GLN A 499 11.94 -28.15 55.85
N ILE A 500 11.55 -28.61 54.67
CA ILE A 500 11.11 -29.99 54.45
C ILE A 500 12.31 -30.84 54.02
N SER A 501 12.48 -32.00 54.66
CA SER A 501 13.53 -32.97 54.33
C SER A 501 13.01 -34.42 54.42
N GLY A 502 13.70 -35.35 53.75
CA GLY A 502 13.29 -36.76 53.61
C GLY A 502 13.31 -37.19 52.14
N ASP A 503 12.24 -37.83 51.67
CA ASP A 503 12.03 -38.17 50.25
C ASP A 503 11.63 -36.97 49.37
N ALA A 504 11.51 -35.78 49.97
CA ALA A 504 11.32 -34.50 49.29
C ALA A 504 12.17 -33.41 49.95
N SER A 505 12.39 -32.34 49.20
CA SER A 505 12.86 -31.05 49.72
C SER A 505 11.73 -30.04 49.63
N GLY A 506 11.81 -28.92 50.32
CA GLY A 506 10.76 -27.91 50.23
C GLY A 506 10.67 -27.01 51.44
N ARG A 507 9.57 -26.29 51.53
CA ARG A 507 9.25 -25.50 52.73
C ARG A 507 7.76 -25.53 53.04
N VAL A 508 7.43 -25.35 54.30
CA VAL A 508 6.09 -25.00 54.77
C VAL A 508 6.13 -23.60 55.36
N VAL A 509 5.16 -22.78 54.99
CA VAL A 509 4.89 -21.51 55.66
C VAL A 509 3.89 -21.79 56.77
N HIS A 510 4.42 -22.00 57.97
CA HIS A 510 3.66 -22.32 59.18
C HIS A 510 2.47 -21.37 59.42
N ALA A 511 2.62 -20.08 59.14
CA ALA A 511 1.56 -19.09 59.35
C ALA A 511 0.36 -19.19 58.38
N THR A 512 0.57 -19.72 57.16
CA THR A 512 -0.46 -19.78 56.10
C THR A 512 -0.85 -21.21 55.74
N GLY A 513 -0.11 -22.21 56.21
CA GLY A 513 -0.32 -23.61 55.85
C GLY A 513 0.03 -23.90 54.39
N GLU A 514 0.75 -23.01 53.71
CA GLU A 514 1.21 -23.25 52.35
C GLU A 514 2.43 -24.18 52.37
N VAL A 515 2.29 -25.35 51.75
CA VAL A 515 3.36 -26.35 51.64
C VAL A 515 3.85 -26.38 50.20
N LEU A 516 5.13 -26.08 50.01
CA LEU A 516 5.83 -26.22 48.74
C LEU A 516 6.72 -27.46 48.82
N LEU A 517 6.25 -28.56 48.23
CA LEU A 517 6.93 -29.86 48.26
C LEU A 517 7.62 -30.13 46.92
N ARG A 518 8.91 -30.50 46.94
CA ARG A 518 9.70 -30.92 45.77
C ARG A 518 10.16 -32.37 45.95
N PRO A 519 9.36 -33.34 45.50
CA PRO A 519 9.71 -34.76 45.59
C PRO A 519 11.03 -35.07 44.88
N LEU A 520 11.90 -35.86 45.51
CA LEU A 520 13.14 -36.35 44.86
C LEU A 520 12.83 -37.35 43.73
N VAL A 521 11.65 -37.96 43.80
CA VAL A 521 11.05 -38.83 42.78
C VAL A 521 9.63 -38.34 42.56
N LEU A 522 9.24 -38.11 41.30
CA LEU A 522 7.90 -37.63 40.99
C LEU A 522 6.82 -38.58 41.52
N PRO A 523 5.73 -38.05 42.11
CA PRO A 523 4.63 -38.85 42.64
C PRO A 523 3.97 -39.69 41.56
N ASP A 524 3.29 -40.78 41.93
CA ASP A 524 2.48 -41.54 40.98
C ASP A 524 1.23 -40.74 40.57
N SER A 525 0.72 -41.01 39.36
CA SER A 525 -0.49 -40.33 38.88
C SER A 525 -1.66 -40.65 39.83
N ASN A 526 -2.35 -39.62 40.32
CA ASN A 526 -3.47 -39.71 41.25
C ASN A 526 -3.11 -40.18 42.69
N THR A 527 -1.85 -40.10 43.11
CA THR A 527 -1.50 -40.35 44.52
C THR A 527 -2.03 -39.23 45.43
N LEU A 528 -2.57 -39.58 46.59
CA LEU A 528 -2.99 -38.61 47.61
C LEU A 528 -1.80 -38.23 48.49
N PHE A 529 -1.76 -36.96 48.90
CA PHE A 529 -0.80 -36.47 49.87
C PHE A 529 -1.45 -36.44 51.26
N ALA A 530 -1.09 -37.40 52.11
CA ALA A 530 -1.53 -37.42 53.51
C ALA A 530 -0.67 -36.47 54.33
N CYS A 531 -1.28 -35.47 54.96
CA CYS A 531 -0.61 -34.46 55.77
C CYS A 531 -1.07 -34.56 57.23
N ASP A 532 -0.12 -34.82 58.13
CA ASP A 532 -0.32 -34.81 59.58
C ASP A 532 0.41 -33.60 60.17
N TYR A 533 -0.30 -32.73 60.90
CA TYR A 533 0.27 -31.52 61.53
C TYR A 533 -0.56 -31.01 62.72
N GLU A 534 -0.02 -30.07 63.48
CA GLU A 534 -0.79 -29.32 64.48
C GLU A 534 -1.09 -27.91 63.94
N ALA A 535 -2.31 -27.40 64.12
CA ALA A 535 -2.77 -26.11 63.63
C ALA A 535 -2.95 -25.11 64.78
N GLY A 536 -2.50 -23.88 64.58
CA GLY A 536 -2.66 -22.76 65.53
C GLY A 536 -3.90 -21.91 65.25
N ILE A 537 -4.10 -20.83 66.00
CA ILE A 537 -5.02 -19.74 65.64
C ILE A 537 -4.19 -18.47 65.46
N SER A 538 -4.18 -17.87 64.26
CA SER A 538 -3.42 -16.66 63.93
C SER A 538 -4.31 -15.42 63.82
N THR A 539 -3.75 -14.24 64.11
CA THR A 539 -4.42 -12.94 64.00
C THR A 539 -3.72 -12.10 62.94
N THR A 540 -4.48 -11.38 62.10
CA THR A 540 -3.93 -10.45 61.08
C THR A 540 -4.39 -9.04 61.35
N GLU A 541 -3.45 -8.10 61.34
CA GLU A 541 -3.66 -6.67 61.56
C GLU A 541 -3.08 -5.87 60.38
N VAL A 542 -3.75 -4.77 60.00
CA VAL A 542 -3.29 -3.89 58.93
C VAL A 542 -2.95 -2.52 59.51
N PHE A 543 -1.73 -2.06 59.25
CA PHE A 543 -1.19 -0.78 59.72
C PHE A 543 -0.99 0.18 58.54
N THR A 544 -0.96 1.49 58.83
CA THR A 544 -0.55 2.54 57.87
C THR A 544 0.60 3.37 58.47
N PRO A 545 1.78 2.74 58.69
CA PRO A 545 2.87 3.39 59.40
C PRO A 545 3.58 4.45 58.56
N SER A 546 4.47 5.20 59.21
CA SER A 546 5.39 6.14 58.57
C SER A 546 6.83 5.79 58.91
N ALA A 547 7.74 6.00 57.97
CA ALA A 547 9.15 5.78 58.18
C ALA A 547 9.75 6.85 59.12
N SER A 548 10.57 6.40 60.07
CA SER A 548 11.32 7.26 61.00
C SER A 548 12.78 6.81 61.02
N GLY A 549 13.71 7.70 60.66
CA GLY A 549 15.15 7.41 60.72
C GLY A 549 15.65 6.28 59.81
N GLY A 550 14.96 5.98 58.71
CA GLY A 550 15.33 4.92 57.75
C GLY A 550 14.69 3.55 58.03
N SER A 551 13.85 3.44 59.05
CA SER A 551 13.12 2.22 59.41
C SER A 551 11.63 2.51 59.62
N VAL A 552 10.81 1.46 59.50
CA VAL A 552 9.38 1.46 59.79
C VAL A 552 9.16 0.52 60.97
N VAL A 553 8.31 0.93 61.91
CA VAL A 553 7.99 0.16 63.11
C VAL A 553 6.50 -0.03 63.19
N VAL A 554 6.06 -1.27 63.41
CA VAL A 554 4.67 -1.63 63.72
C VAL A 554 4.64 -2.42 65.02
N THR A 555 3.53 -2.34 65.77
CA THR A 555 3.37 -3.04 67.05
C THR A 555 2.05 -3.78 67.04
N ALA A 556 2.13 -5.11 67.18
CA ALA A 556 0.97 -5.98 67.29
C ALA A 556 0.10 -5.62 68.50
N SER A 557 -1.23 -5.74 68.40
CA SER A 557 -2.14 -5.41 69.50
C SER A 557 -2.06 -6.34 70.72
N GLY A 558 -1.36 -7.48 70.60
CA GLY A 558 -1.15 -8.44 71.69
C GLY A 558 0.30 -8.97 71.74
N ALA A 559 0.77 -9.24 72.96
CA ALA A 559 2.07 -9.86 73.26
C ALA A 559 1.95 -10.71 74.55
N PRO A 560 2.80 -11.74 74.77
CA PRO A 560 3.90 -12.16 73.91
C PRO A 560 3.44 -12.87 72.62
N ILE A 561 4.12 -12.55 71.52
CA ILE A 561 3.96 -13.25 70.23
C ILE A 561 4.75 -14.56 70.29
N ARG A 562 4.18 -15.66 69.79
CA ARG A 562 4.88 -16.94 69.66
C ARG A 562 6.05 -16.80 68.67
N PRO A 563 7.29 -17.15 69.04
CA PRO A 563 8.43 -17.12 68.13
C PRO A 563 8.19 -17.92 66.84
N GLY A 564 8.55 -17.35 65.69
CA GLY A 564 8.40 -18.00 64.37
C GLY A 564 7.04 -17.79 63.72
N SER A 565 6.13 -17.00 64.32
CA SER A 565 4.75 -16.83 63.82
C SER A 565 4.50 -15.54 63.03
N VAL A 566 5.49 -14.64 62.92
CA VAL A 566 5.29 -13.32 62.29
C VAL A 566 5.46 -13.35 60.77
N ARG A 567 4.50 -12.75 60.06
CA ARG A 567 4.54 -12.45 58.62
C ARG A 567 4.16 -11.00 58.37
N LEU A 568 4.96 -10.31 57.55
CA LEU A 568 4.78 -8.89 57.21
C LEU A 568 4.69 -8.75 55.69
N ALA A 569 3.70 -8.01 55.17
CA ALA A 569 3.55 -7.74 53.73
C ALA A 569 3.22 -6.25 53.47
N PHE A 570 3.90 -5.63 52.51
CA PHE A 570 3.70 -4.23 52.13
C PHE A 570 4.19 -3.90 50.72
N ALA A 571 3.80 -2.74 50.17
CA ALA A 571 4.27 -2.27 48.86
C ALA A 571 5.45 -1.30 48.97
N ALA A 572 6.49 -1.52 48.16
CA ALA A 572 7.61 -0.60 47.95
C ALA A 572 7.59 -0.06 46.50
N PHE A 573 8.08 1.16 46.30
CA PHE A 573 8.01 1.87 45.02
C PHE A 573 9.40 2.31 44.57
N ALA A 574 9.72 2.13 43.30
CA ALA A 574 10.98 2.59 42.68
C ALA A 574 10.70 3.28 41.35
N GLU A 575 11.58 4.20 40.96
CA GLU A 575 11.64 4.74 39.61
C GLU A 575 12.84 4.12 38.89
N ASN A 576 12.68 3.79 37.60
CA ASN A 576 13.83 3.42 36.77
C ASN A 576 14.63 4.67 36.34
N SER A 577 15.75 4.47 35.63
CA SER A 577 16.60 5.56 35.12
C SER A 577 15.88 6.54 34.19
N ASP A 578 14.71 6.16 33.67
CA ASP A 578 13.88 6.95 32.76
C ASP A 578 12.69 7.62 33.48
N GLY A 579 12.59 7.51 34.81
CA GLY A 579 11.52 8.12 35.63
C GLY A 579 10.18 7.37 35.57
N LEU A 580 10.15 6.12 35.11
CA LEU A 580 8.93 5.30 35.11
C LEU A 580 8.73 4.67 36.51
N PRO A 581 7.55 4.87 37.15
CA PRO A 581 7.27 4.28 38.46
C PRO A 581 6.96 2.78 38.35
N GLY A 582 7.51 1.99 39.28
CA GLY A 582 7.20 0.58 39.45
C GLY A 582 6.89 0.28 40.91
N SER A 583 5.82 -0.48 41.16
CA SER A 583 5.46 -0.97 42.50
C SER A 583 5.86 -2.44 42.66
N VAL A 584 6.37 -2.80 43.84
CA VAL A 584 6.76 -4.15 44.20
C VAL A 584 6.12 -4.52 45.54
N GLN A 585 5.52 -5.70 45.62
CA GLN A 585 5.08 -6.26 46.91
C GLN A 585 6.28 -6.91 47.60
N VAL A 586 6.50 -6.60 48.87
CA VAL A 586 7.56 -7.14 49.70
C VAL A 586 6.92 -7.94 50.83
N GLU A 587 7.42 -9.16 51.04
CA GLU A 587 6.99 -10.05 52.10
C GLU A 587 8.19 -10.46 52.96
N LEU A 588 8.04 -10.36 54.28
CA LEU A 588 9.04 -10.77 55.26
C LEU A 588 8.45 -11.79 56.24
N THR A 589 9.21 -12.83 56.56
CA THR A 589 8.79 -13.92 57.46
C THR A 589 9.74 -14.10 58.63
N ASP A 590 9.24 -14.55 59.77
CA ASP A 590 10.02 -14.70 61.00
C ASP A 590 10.85 -15.99 61.02
N ASN A 591 12.13 -15.88 61.44
CA ASN A 591 13.03 -17.02 61.58
C ASN A 591 12.95 -17.71 62.95
N GLY A 592 12.11 -17.25 63.88
CA GLY A 592 11.98 -17.81 65.22
C GLY A 592 13.06 -17.36 66.21
N ALA A 593 14.10 -16.67 65.75
CA ALA A 593 15.19 -16.12 66.55
C ALA A 593 15.18 -14.58 66.64
N GLY A 594 14.13 -13.92 66.13
CA GLY A 594 13.93 -12.47 66.24
C GLY A 594 14.38 -11.67 65.01
N ALA A 595 14.83 -12.33 63.94
CA ALA A 595 15.17 -11.70 62.67
C ALA A 595 14.15 -12.07 61.58
N LEU A 596 13.93 -11.19 60.61
CA LEU A 596 13.03 -11.47 59.50
C LEU A 596 13.79 -11.86 58.22
N LEU A 597 13.24 -12.81 57.49
CA LEU A 597 13.71 -13.36 56.23
C LEU A 597 12.91 -12.78 55.06
N ASP A 598 13.55 -12.61 53.90
CA ASP A 598 12.86 -12.29 52.65
C ASP A 598 12.29 -13.55 51.96
N GLU A 599 11.67 -13.36 50.79
CA GLU A 599 11.11 -14.43 49.95
C GLU A 599 12.13 -15.50 49.51
N THR A 600 13.43 -15.21 49.62
CA THR A 600 14.54 -16.14 49.30
C THR A 600 15.12 -16.82 50.54
N GLY A 601 14.60 -16.53 51.74
CA GLY A 601 15.07 -17.07 53.01
C GLY A 601 16.34 -16.39 53.55
N GLN A 602 16.74 -15.23 53.01
CA GLN A 602 17.89 -14.46 53.49
C GLN A 602 17.46 -13.51 54.62
N VAL A 603 18.30 -13.36 55.65
CA VAL A 603 18.06 -12.40 56.74
C VAL A 603 18.15 -10.97 56.20
N VAL A 604 17.08 -10.20 56.36
CA VAL A 604 17.04 -8.80 55.93
C VAL A 604 17.66 -7.91 57.01
N ALA A 605 18.74 -7.21 56.64
CA ALA A 605 19.44 -6.32 57.56
C ALA A 605 18.52 -5.20 58.06
N GLY A 606 18.40 -5.06 59.39
CA GLY A 606 17.53 -4.07 60.03
C GLY A 606 16.06 -4.50 60.16
N ALA A 607 15.70 -5.74 59.77
CA ALA A 607 14.38 -6.31 59.99
C ALA A 607 14.36 -7.27 61.19
N SER A 608 13.54 -7.00 62.19
CA SER A 608 13.53 -7.75 63.46
C SER A 608 12.18 -7.74 64.16
N VAL A 609 11.92 -8.76 64.98
CA VAL A 609 10.75 -8.88 65.86
C VAL A 609 11.17 -9.04 67.33
N VAL A 610 10.48 -8.33 68.23
CA VAL A 610 10.61 -8.47 69.68
C VAL A 610 9.37 -9.15 70.24
N TYR A 611 9.45 -10.45 70.50
CA TYR A 611 8.30 -11.29 70.88
C TYR A 611 7.56 -10.83 72.13
N ALA A 612 8.28 -10.44 73.18
CA ALA A 612 7.70 -10.05 74.46
C ALA A 612 6.85 -8.77 74.38
N SER A 613 7.15 -7.87 73.45
CA SER A 613 6.46 -6.59 73.27
C SER A 613 5.68 -6.48 71.96
N GLY A 614 5.76 -7.48 71.07
CA GLY A 614 5.09 -7.50 69.77
C GLY A 614 5.58 -6.43 68.77
N ILE A 615 6.78 -5.88 68.96
CA ILE A 615 7.33 -4.81 68.09
C ILE A 615 8.03 -5.45 66.90
N VAL A 616 7.68 -5.02 65.69
CA VAL A 616 8.31 -5.42 64.43
C VAL A 616 8.92 -4.20 63.75
N THR A 617 10.20 -4.26 63.40
CA THR A 617 10.97 -3.20 62.73
C THR A 617 11.47 -3.71 61.39
N PHE A 618 11.47 -2.86 60.35
CA PHE A 618 12.00 -3.19 59.02
C PHE A 618 12.54 -1.92 58.31
N PRO A 619 13.48 -2.04 57.35
CA PRO A 619 14.04 -0.88 56.65
C PRO A 619 13.03 -0.18 55.74
N ALA A 620 13.17 1.13 55.53
CA ALA A 620 12.31 1.90 54.63
C ALA A 620 12.75 1.83 53.16
N THR A 621 13.89 1.22 52.85
CA THR A 621 14.46 1.12 51.51
C THR A 621 14.95 -0.29 51.22
N TYR A 622 14.74 -0.76 49.98
CA TYR A 622 15.05 -2.11 49.51
C TYR A 622 15.76 -2.06 48.17
N MET A 623 16.83 -2.83 48.00
CA MET A 623 17.52 -2.95 46.70
C MET A 623 16.81 -3.97 45.82
N ARG A 624 16.49 -3.60 44.58
CA ARG A 624 15.92 -4.55 43.61
C ARG A 624 16.47 -4.33 42.21
N THR A 625 16.58 -5.40 41.43
CA THR A 625 16.92 -5.31 40.01
C THR A 625 15.66 -4.93 39.21
N MET A 626 15.74 -3.83 38.46
CA MET A 626 14.72 -3.31 37.55
C MET A 626 15.32 -3.27 36.14
N GLN A 627 14.48 -3.30 35.10
CA GLN A 627 14.97 -3.09 33.73
C GLN A 627 14.94 -1.63 33.33
N GLN A 628 15.99 -1.23 32.61
CA GLN A 628 16.25 0.10 32.04
C GLN A 628 16.35 -0.04 30.52
N LEU A 629 16.06 1.02 29.75
CA LEU A 629 16.23 1.02 28.29
C LEU A 629 17.47 1.84 27.92
N THR A 630 18.38 1.26 27.14
CA THR A 630 19.34 2.08 26.39
C THR A 630 18.63 2.74 25.22
N ARG A 631 19.10 3.92 24.82
CA ARG A 631 18.54 4.66 23.70
C ARG A 631 19.62 4.98 22.67
N ALA A 632 19.29 4.84 21.39
CA ALA A 632 20.17 5.16 20.26
C ALA A 632 19.59 6.29 19.42
N GLU A 633 20.45 7.14 18.87
CA GLU A 633 19.96 8.25 18.04
C GLU A 633 19.52 7.79 16.66
N PHE A 634 18.37 8.29 16.22
CA PHE A 634 17.79 8.04 14.92
C PHE A 634 17.20 9.33 14.32
N GLY A 635 17.42 9.52 13.02
CA GLY A 635 16.87 10.65 12.28
C GLY A 635 15.42 10.40 11.87
N GLY A 636 14.53 11.33 12.19
CA GLY A 636 13.14 11.34 11.74
C GLY A 636 12.79 12.67 11.06
N ILE A 637 11.79 12.65 10.19
CA ILE A 637 11.25 13.86 9.55
C ILE A 637 9.90 14.13 10.17
N LEU A 638 9.70 15.32 10.72
CA LEU A 638 8.43 15.71 11.35
C LEU A 638 7.94 17.06 10.84
N PRO A 639 6.62 17.28 10.80
CA PRO A 639 6.08 18.57 10.46
C PRO A 639 6.46 19.60 11.53
N ASP A 640 6.86 20.79 11.08
CA ASP A 640 7.22 21.92 11.93
C ASP A 640 5.98 22.47 12.65
N ARG A 641 6.16 23.09 13.81
CA ARG A 641 5.04 23.65 14.59
C ARG A 641 4.40 24.85 13.92
N VAL A 642 5.25 25.73 13.37
CA VAL A 642 4.88 27.09 12.96
C VAL A 642 4.96 27.24 11.44
N GLY A 643 5.88 26.53 10.78
CA GLY A 643 6.07 26.62 9.34
C GLY A 643 4.98 25.86 8.59
N VAL A 644 4.18 26.58 7.80
CA VAL A 644 3.33 26.00 6.75
C VAL A 644 3.79 26.46 5.37
N ASP A 645 3.70 25.60 4.38
CA ASP A 645 3.96 25.95 2.98
C ASP A 645 2.83 26.79 2.39
N ALA A 646 2.98 27.21 1.13
CA ALA A 646 1.97 28.01 0.42
C ALA A 646 0.61 27.29 0.27
N SER A 647 0.54 25.98 0.53
CA SER A 647 -0.67 25.17 0.49
C SER A 647 -1.27 24.94 1.88
N GLY A 648 -0.72 25.55 2.93
CA GLY A 648 -1.18 25.39 4.31
C GLY A 648 -0.80 24.05 4.94
N ARG A 649 0.12 23.28 4.34
CA ARG A 649 0.67 22.05 4.92
C ARG A 649 1.87 22.37 5.78
N PHE A 650 2.07 21.65 6.89
CA PHE A 650 3.26 21.86 7.71
C PHE A 650 4.56 21.55 6.95
N ILE A 651 5.56 22.43 7.07
CA ILE A 651 6.90 22.26 6.50
C ILE A 651 7.60 21.12 7.23
N LEU A 652 8.21 20.20 6.51
CA LEU A 652 8.93 19.07 7.11
C LEU A 652 10.33 19.49 7.59
N LYS A 653 10.65 19.21 8.86
CA LYS A 653 11.98 19.38 9.46
C LYS A 653 12.58 18.04 9.85
N GLN A 654 13.89 17.91 9.67
CA GLN A 654 14.64 16.77 10.16
C GLN A 654 14.97 16.97 11.64
N TYR A 655 14.75 15.93 12.43
CA TYR A 655 15.07 15.92 13.84
C TYR A 655 15.87 14.65 14.18
N ARG A 656 16.80 14.79 15.12
CA ARG A 656 17.47 13.65 15.76
C ARG A 656 16.76 13.35 17.07
N TRP A 657 16.34 12.10 17.24
CA TRP A 657 15.70 11.64 18.47
C TRP A 657 16.34 10.34 18.93
N LEU A 658 16.08 10.00 20.17
CA LEU A 658 16.50 8.73 20.72
C LEU A 658 15.39 7.69 20.59
N VAL A 659 15.68 6.58 19.93
CA VAL A 659 14.83 5.40 19.84
C VAL A 659 15.30 4.40 20.89
N PRO A 660 14.39 3.72 21.62
CA PRO A 660 14.81 2.70 22.58
C PRO A 660 15.49 1.56 21.80
N SER A 661 16.68 1.15 22.25
CA SER A 661 17.53 0.21 21.51
C SER A 661 17.65 -1.16 22.16
N THR A 662 17.94 -1.22 23.46
CA THR A 662 18.04 -2.50 24.20
C THR A 662 17.64 -2.35 25.67
N PRO A 663 16.90 -3.30 26.25
CA PRO A 663 16.70 -3.39 27.69
C PRO A 663 17.98 -3.88 28.41
N VAL A 664 18.22 -3.37 29.62
CA VAL A 664 19.37 -3.70 30.50
C VAL A 664 18.89 -3.81 31.94
N ASN A 665 19.43 -4.77 32.70
CA ASN A 665 19.12 -4.91 34.13
C ASN A 665 19.95 -3.92 34.95
N GLY A 666 19.30 -3.07 35.75
CA GLY A 666 19.93 -2.14 36.69
C GLY A 666 19.36 -2.26 38.11
N ALA A 667 20.20 -2.13 39.13
CA ALA A 667 19.73 -2.12 40.52
C ALA A 667 19.14 -0.74 40.87
N ALA A 668 17.92 -0.71 41.42
CA ALA A 668 17.25 0.48 41.91
C ALA A 668 16.87 0.33 43.40
N LEU A 669 16.91 1.44 44.12
CA LEU A 669 16.43 1.54 45.50
C LEU A 669 14.91 1.77 45.48
N ALA A 670 14.14 0.79 45.94
CA ALA A 670 12.71 0.92 46.18
C ALA A 670 12.46 1.46 47.59
N GLY A 671 11.63 2.50 47.73
CA GLY A 671 11.26 3.12 49.00
C GLY A 671 9.86 2.75 49.47
N PHE A 672 9.68 2.65 50.78
CA PHE A 672 8.37 2.60 51.43
C PHE A 672 7.72 3.99 51.36
N ILE A 673 6.48 4.08 50.88
CA ILE A 673 5.71 5.33 50.87
C ILE A 673 4.92 5.43 52.17
N ASN A 674 5.06 6.55 52.88
CA ASN A 674 4.31 6.79 54.12
C ASN A 674 2.79 6.67 53.89
N GLY A 675 2.11 5.94 54.79
CA GLY A 675 0.66 5.74 54.73
C GLY A 675 0.20 4.60 53.82
N THR A 676 1.11 3.86 53.17
CA THR A 676 0.73 2.60 52.52
C THR A 676 0.44 1.51 53.55
N ALA A 677 -0.44 0.58 53.18
CA ALA A 677 -0.86 -0.50 54.06
C ALA A 677 0.28 -1.51 54.28
N VAL A 678 0.47 -1.89 55.54
CA VAL A 678 1.37 -2.94 56.00
C VAL A 678 0.54 -3.99 56.71
N SER A 679 0.45 -5.19 56.14
CA SER A 679 -0.26 -6.32 56.73
C SER A 679 0.70 -7.11 57.63
N LEU A 680 0.34 -7.32 58.88
CA LEU A 680 1.08 -8.11 59.87
C LEU A 680 0.21 -9.27 60.36
N SER A 681 0.66 -10.50 60.17
CA SER A 681 0.02 -11.70 60.70
C SER A 681 0.91 -12.32 61.79
N PHE A 682 0.35 -12.70 62.94
CA PHE A 682 1.09 -13.24 64.08
C PHE A 682 0.22 -14.12 64.99
N LYS A 683 0.83 -14.86 65.92
CA LYS A 683 0.14 -15.69 66.92
C LYS A 683 0.55 -15.34 68.35
N LEU A 684 -0.39 -15.40 69.30
CA LEU A 684 -0.09 -15.23 70.72
C LEU A 684 0.39 -16.54 71.35
N ASP A 685 1.38 -16.46 72.23
CA ASP A 685 1.98 -17.62 72.90
C ASP A 685 1.00 -18.43 73.77
N SER A 686 -0.09 -17.80 74.22
CA SER A 686 -1.09 -18.39 75.12
C SER A 686 -2.13 -19.30 74.44
N VAL A 687 -2.08 -19.48 73.12
CA VAL A 687 -3.09 -20.22 72.35
C VAL A 687 -2.61 -21.64 72.06
N ALA A 688 -3.44 -22.65 72.38
CA ALA A 688 -3.16 -24.07 72.16
C ALA A 688 -3.43 -24.52 70.71
N ASP A 689 -2.81 -25.65 70.35
CA ASP A 689 -2.75 -26.18 68.98
C ASP A 689 -3.70 -27.37 68.80
N GLU A 690 -4.29 -27.51 67.61
CA GLU A 690 -5.21 -28.59 67.25
C GLU A 690 -4.50 -29.62 66.35
N VAL A 691 -4.57 -30.91 66.67
CA VAL A 691 -4.01 -31.97 65.81
C VAL A 691 -4.94 -32.18 64.62
N VAL A 692 -4.41 -32.04 63.41
CA VAL A 692 -5.15 -32.17 62.14
C VAL A 692 -4.50 -33.23 61.27
N ALA A 693 -5.32 -34.12 60.71
CA ALA A 693 -4.92 -35.09 59.70
C ALA A 693 -5.87 -34.95 58.51
N GLU A 694 -5.32 -34.75 57.32
CA GLU A 694 -6.09 -34.53 56.10
C GLU A 694 -5.36 -35.07 54.86
N GLU A 695 -6.14 -35.42 53.84
CA GLU A 695 -5.64 -35.89 52.55
C GLU A 695 -5.89 -34.84 51.48
N HIS A 696 -4.86 -34.57 50.69
CA HIS A 696 -4.93 -33.65 49.55
C HIS A 696 -4.85 -34.42 48.24
N GLU A 697 -5.76 -34.11 47.32
CA GLU A 697 -5.63 -34.57 45.93
C GLU A 697 -4.36 -33.99 45.29
N PRO A 698 -3.72 -34.71 44.36
CA PRO A 698 -2.52 -34.22 43.71
C PRO A 698 -2.87 -33.02 42.83
N GLY A 699 -2.42 -31.83 43.24
CA GLY A 699 -2.41 -30.65 42.39
C GLY A 699 -1.47 -30.83 41.19
N PRO A 700 -1.59 -30.00 40.13
CA PRO A 700 -0.65 -30.04 39.03
C PRO A 700 0.77 -29.76 39.51
N LEU A 701 1.76 -30.41 38.90
CA LEU A 701 3.16 -30.05 39.12
C LEU A 701 3.39 -28.65 38.57
N ARG A 702 3.85 -27.74 39.41
CA ARG A 702 4.09 -26.35 39.03
C ARG A 702 5.57 -26.10 38.78
N ILE A 703 5.86 -25.48 37.65
CA ILE A 703 7.19 -24.98 37.30
C ILE A 703 7.03 -23.50 36.97
N ASP A 704 7.89 -22.67 37.57
CA ASP A 704 8.06 -21.29 37.13
C ASP A 704 9.21 -21.25 36.13
N LEU A 705 8.91 -20.95 34.86
CA LEU A 705 9.93 -20.86 33.81
C LEU A 705 10.65 -19.50 33.82
N THR A 706 10.18 -18.52 34.60
CA THR A 706 10.75 -17.16 34.68
C THR A 706 10.90 -16.68 36.13
N PRO A 707 11.61 -17.41 37.02
CA PRO A 707 11.59 -17.14 38.47
C PRO A 707 12.26 -15.83 38.88
N ARG A 708 13.19 -15.30 38.08
CA ARG A 708 13.97 -14.09 38.40
C ARG A 708 13.41 -12.80 37.80
N VAL A 709 12.58 -12.91 36.76
CA VAL A 709 11.99 -11.76 36.05
C VAL A 709 10.58 -12.12 35.59
N ARG A 710 9.60 -11.22 35.77
CA ARG A 710 8.23 -11.44 35.26
C ARG A 710 8.11 -11.03 33.79
N ASN A 711 8.91 -11.64 32.94
CA ASN A 711 8.86 -11.40 31.50
C ASN A 711 7.83 -12.33 30.87
N ALA A 712 6.98 -11.80 30.00
CA ALA A 712 6.00 -12.63 29.31
C ALA A 712 6.73 -13.63 28.40
N ILE A 713 6.29 -14.87 28.38
CA ILE A 713 6.77 -15.90 27.46
C ILE A 713 6.12 -15.68 26.08
N VAL A 714 6.93 -15.69 25.02
CA VAL A 714 6.41 -15.59 23.65
C VAL A 714 5.69 -16.90 23.29
N PRO A 715 4.40 -16.86 22.88
CA PRO A 715 3.67 -18.05 22.48
C PRO A 715 4.39 -18.84 21.38
N GLY A 716 4.43 -20.17 21.52
CA GLY A 716 5.17 -21.05 20.60
C GLY A 716 6.70 -21.09 20.82
N GLY A 717 7.22 -20.30 21.76
CA GLY A 717 8.66 -20.23 22.08
C GLY A 717 9.14 -21.19 23.18
N VAL A 718 8.32 -22.15 23.63
CA VAL A 718 8.63 -23.03 24.77
C VAL A 718 8.76 -24.49 24.36
N TYR A 719 9.88 -25.11 24.76
CA TYR A 719 10.11 -26.56 24.68
C TYR A 719 11.02 -27.01 25.83
N PHE A 720 10.60 -27.99 26.63
CA PHE A 720 11.41 -28.54 27.72
C PHE A 720 11.18 -30.03 27.90
N THR A 721 12.16 -30.70 28.51
CA THR A 721 12.09 -32.12 28.89
C THR A 721 11.93 -32.21 30.41
N LEU A 722 10.93 -32.93 30.91
CA LEU A 722 10.76 -33.26 32.33
C LEU A 722 10.67 -34.77 32.50
N ALA A 723 11.50 -35.34 33.39
CA ALA A 723 11.56 -36.77 33.70
C ALA A 723 11.64 -37.67 32.45
N GLY A 724 12.40 -37.21 31.44
CA GLY A 724 12.58 -37.92 30.17
C GLY A 724 11.46 -37.76 29.14
N ARG A 725 10.40 -36.98 29.43
CA ARG A 725 9.32 -36.66 28.50
C ARG A 725 9.42 -35.22 28.01
N ASP A 726 9.23 -35.00 26.72
CA ASP A 726 9.26 -33.67 26.10
C ASP A 726 7.88 -33.00 26.09
N TYR A 727 7.87 -31.71 26.38
CA TYR A 727 6.69 -30.86 26.44
C TYR A 727 6.87 -29.61 25.59
N PHE A 728 5.79 -29.18 24.94
CA PHE A 728 5.73 -27.97 24.13
C PHE A 728 4.37 -27.29 24.31
N ALA A 729 4.30 -25.97 24.11
CA ALA A 729 3.09 -25.20 24.33
C ALA A 729 2.44 -24.72 23.03
N ARG A 730 1.11 -24.81 22.95
CA ARG A 730 0.29 -24.22 21.88
C ARG A 730 -0.94 -23.57 22.50
N GLN A 731 -1.15 -22.27 22.22
CA GLN A 731 -2.35 -21.52 22.65
C GLN A 731 -2.66 -21.66 24.16
N GLY A 732 -1.64 -21.60 25.02
CA GLY A 732 -1.80 -21.67 26.47
C GLY A 732 -1.99 -23.09 27.03
N THR A 733 -2.08 -24.10 26.17
CA THR A 733 -2.13 -25.51 26.56
C THR A 733 -0.76 -26.16 26.35
N LEU A 734 -0.33 -26.97 27.32
CA LEU A 734 0.89 -27.77 27.24
C LEU A 734 0.55 -29.14 26.63
N TYR A 735 1.38 -29.60 25.71
CA TYR A 735 1.24 -30.90 25.04
C TYR A 735 2.53 -31.71 25.18
N TYR A 736 2.41 -33.03 25.11
CA TYR A 736 3.53 -33.97 25.01
C TYR A 736 3.32 -34.96 23.87
N GLY A 737 4.39 -35.63 23.44
CA GLY A 737 4.33 -36.73 22.46
C GLY A 737 3.79 -36.29 21.10
N VAL A 738 4.45 -35.29 20.47
CA VAL A 738 4.07 -34.82 19.14
C VAL A 738 4.21 -35.95 18.10
N ASP A 739 3.12 -36.25 17.41
CA ASP A 739 3.15 -37.07 16.21
C ASP A 739 3.58 -36.19 15.03
N LEU A 740 4.78 -36.43 14.52
CA LEU A 740 5.36 -35.64 13.43
C LEU A 740 4.60 -35.81 12.11
N ALA A 741 3.72 -36.80 11.97
CA ALA A 741 2.92 -37.03 10.78
C ALA A 741 1.75 -36.05 10.66
N ASN A 742 0.96 -35.93 11.73
CA ASN A 742 -0.28 -35.13 11.74
C ASN A 742 -0.19 -33.91 12.67
N GLY A 743 0.91 -33.77 13.42
CA GLY A 743 1.15 -32.66 14.34
C GLY A 743 0.34 -32.73 15.63
N ALA A 744 -0.37 -33.83 15.89
CA ALA A 744 -1.16 -34.04 17.10
C ALA A 744 -0.23 -34.24 18.31
N GLY A 745 -0.63 -33.68 19.46
CA GLY A 745 0.01 -33.93 20.74
C GLY A 745 -1.04 -34.24 21.78
N THR A 746 -0.66 -34.93 22.86
CA THR A 746 -1.56 -35.22 23.96
C THR A 746 -1.49 -34.08 24.98
N PRO A 747 -2.63 -33.51 25.43
CA PRO A 747 -2.63 -32.43 26.40
C PRO A 747 -2.05 -32.90 27.74
N ALA A 748 -1.22 -32.05 28.35
CA ALA A 748 -0.44 -32.33 29.56
C ALA A 748 -0.56 -31.27 30.66
N GLY A 749 -1.33 -30.21 30.42
CA GLY A 749 -1.45 -29.10 31.36
C GLY A 749 -1.65 -27.76 30.67
N THR A 750 -1.35 -26.68 31.39
CA THR A 750 -1.47 -25.30 30.92
C THR A 750 -0.20 -24.51 31.16
N ILE A 751 -0.04 -23.42 30.42
CA ILE A 751 1.00 -22.43 30.62
C ILE A 751 0.37 -21.04 30.60
N ASP A 752 0.72 -20.23 31.58
CA ASP A 752 0.41 -18.81 31.58
C ASP A 752 1.60 -18.04 30.99
N TYR A 753 1.41 -17.53 29.78
CA TYR A 753 2.44 -16.76 29.08
C TYR A 753 2.78 -15.44 29.78
N SER A 754 1.91 -14.90 30.63
CA SER A 754 2.18 -13.63 31.33
C SER A 754 3.01 -13.81 32.60
N THR A 755 2.76 -14.89 33.34
CA THR A 755 3.43 -15.16 34.63
C THR A 755 4.60 -16.13 34.50
N GLY A 756 4.68 -16.89 33.41
CA GLY A 756 5.69 -17.94 33.21
C GLY A 756 5.39 -19.24 33.97
N GLU A 757 4.23 -19.31 34.64
CA GLU A 757 3.84 -20.47 35.41
C GLU A 757 3.27 -21.59 34.51
N VAL A 758 3.84 -22.79 34.65
CA VAL A 758 3.40 -24.00 33.97
C VAL A 758 2.76 -24.93 35.00
N ALA A 759 1.54 -25.37 34.74
CA ALA A 759 0.83 -26.36 35.53
C ALA A 759 0.71 -27.66 34.74
N ILE A 760 1.47 -28.69 35.13
CA ILE A 760 1.53 -29.98 34.45
C ILE A 760 0.60 -30.97 35.16
N THR A 761 -0.44 -31.41 34.45
CA THR A 761 -1.43 -32.40 34.92
C THR A 761 -1.14 -33.81 34.43
N SER A 762 -0.31 -33.98 33.39
CA SER A 762 0.14 -35.30 32.91
C SER A 762 1.65 -35.39 32.85
N TYR A 763 2.23 -36.27 33.67
CA TYR A 763 3.67 -36.48 33.79
C TYR A 763 4.02 -37.96 34.00
N VAL A 764 5.31 -38.28 34.08
CA VAL A 764 5.81 -39.64 34.38
C VAL A 764 6.11 -39.73 35.87
N GLY A 765 5.30 -40.50 36.62
CA GLY A 765 5.53 -40.78 38.04
C GLY A 765 6.64 -41.80 38.27
N GLY A 766 7.16 -41.86 39.50
CA GLY A 766 8.17 -42.83 39.92
C GLY A 766 9.58 -42.61 39.38
N VAL A 767 9.85 -41.47 38.73
CA VAL A 767 11.14 -41.12 38.13
C VAL A 767 11.68 -39.82 38.73
N ALA A 768 13.00 -39.64 38.79
CA ALA A 768 13.61 -38.39 39.25
C ALA A 768 13.16 -37.17 38.40
N PRO A 769 12.88 -36.01 39.01
CA PRO A 769 12.30 -34.83 38.37
C PRO A 769 13.34 -34.02 37.55
N GLY A 770 14.14 -34.69 36.71
CA GLY A 770 15.13 -34.03 35.87
C GLY A 770 14.45 -33.10 34.86
N LEU A 771 14.72 -31.79 34.97
CA LEU A 771 14.22 -30.76 34.07
C LEU A 771 15.34 -30.27 33.14
N THR A 772 15.09 -30.20 31.84
CA THR A 772 16.02 -29.63 30.86
C THR A 772 15.27 -28.70 29.94
N LEU A 773 15.60 -27.41 30.00
CA LEU A 773 15.02 -26.39 29.12
C LEU A 773 15.72 -26.43 27.76
N ARG A 774 14.96 -26.69 26.68
CA ARG A 774 15.50 -26.80 25.32
C ARG A 774 15.22 -25.57 24.46
N ALA A 775 14.09 -24.90 24.69
CA ALA A 775 13.71 -23.64 24.09
C ALA A 775 12.86 -22.82 25.08
N LEU A 776 13.18 -21.54 25.23
CA LEU A 776 12.39 -20.57 25.99
C LEU A 776 12.69 -19.17 25.47
N LEU A 777 11.68 -18.57 24.85
CA LEU A 777 11.72 -17.17 24.43
C LEU A 777 10.82 -16.34 25.33
N THR A 778 11.38 -15.30 25.94
CA THR A 778 10.64 -14.31 26.73
C THR A 778 10.68 -12.95 26.06
N GLU A 779 9.56 -12.25 26.07
CA GLU A 779 9.43 -10.83 25.75
C GLU A 779 9.81 -10.00 26.97
N VAL A 780 10.88 -9.23 26.81
CA VAL A 780 11.52 -8.48 27.87
C VAL A 780 10.75 -7.19 28.16
N SER A 781 10.37 -6.47 27.11
CA SER A 781 9.52 -5.27 27.17
C SER A 781 9.14 -4.88 25.73
N PRO A 782 7.91 -4.43 25.44
CA PRO A 782 7.60 -3.88 24.12
C PRO A 782 8.43 -2.61 23.92
N LEU A 783 9.27 -2.55 22.86
CA LEU A 783 10.01 -1.32 22.57
C LEU A 783 9.00 -0.23 22.22
N PRO A 784 8.86 0.81 23.05
CA PRO A 784 7.87 1.82 22.79
C PRO A 784 8.25 2.65 21.56
N VAL A 785 7.24 3.18 20.88
CA VAL A 785 7.43 4.02 19.70
C VAL A 785 7.10 5.47 20.02
N TYR A 786 7.86 6.37 19.41
CA TYR A 786 7.61 7.82 19.45
C TYR A 786 6.95 8.33 18.18
N MET A 787 7.01 7.53 17.11
CA MET A 787 6.57 7.92 15.78
C MET A 787 6.08 6.69 15.03
N VAL A 788 5.07 6.90 14.18
CA VAL A 788 4.58 5.90 13.25
C VAL A 788 4.45 6.55 11.88
N ASN A 789 5.14 5.98 10.92
CA ASN A 789 5.07 6.34 9.50
C ASN A 789 4.45 5.17 8.74
N GLY A 790 3.60 5.48 7.77
CA GLY A 790 2.88 4.42 7.07
C GLY A 790 2.08 4.90 5.88
N ARG A 791 1.29 3.97 5.35
CA ARG A 791 0.26 4.22 4.35
C ARG A 791 -1.08 3.69 4.83
N THR A 792 -2.18 4.32 4.43
CA THR A 792 -3.51 3.78 4.63
C THR A 792 -3.77 2.57 3.71
N PRO A 793 -4.71 1.67 4.07
CA PRO A 793 -5.05 0.50 3.24
C PRO A 793 -5.61 0.83 1.85
N GLY A 794 -6.09 2.07 1.64
CA GLY A 794 -6.55 2.57 0.35
C GLY A 794 -6.31 4.08 0.20
N SER A 795 -6.33 4.56 -1.04
CA SER A 795 -6.17 5.97 -1.41
C SER A 795 -6.91 6.26 -2.73
N PRO A 796 -7.47 7.47 -2.93
CA PRO A 796 -7.43 8.63 -2.05
C PRO A 796 -8.41 8.54 -0.85
N LEU A 797 -8.11 9.29 0.20
CA LEU A 797 -8.92 9.45 1.40
C LEU A 797 -9.82 10.68 1.27
N ARG A 798 -10.99 10.62 1.90
CA ARG A 798 -11.78 11.84 2.13
C ARG A 798 -11.03 12.76 3.09
N PRO A 799 -10.73 14.02 2.71
CA PRO A 799 -10.03 14.96 3.59
C PRO A 799 -10.75 15.14 4.94
N GLY A 800 -9.98 15.23 6.03
CA GLY A 800 -10.51 15.39 7.39
C GLY A 800 -11.08 14.13 8.05
N THR A 801 -10.96 12.95 7.45
CA THR A 801 -11.51 11.69 8.03
C THR A 801 -10.49 10.79 8.69
N PHE A 802 -9.19 11.06 8.52
CA PHE A 802 -8.13 10.26 9.10
C PHE A 802 -8.06 10.48 10.62
N GLN A 803 -8.15 9.39 11.39
CA GLN A 803 -7.98 9.38 12.83
C GLN A 803 -6.93 8.36 13.25
N ILE A 804 -6.21 8.65 14.32
CA ILE A 804 -5.25 7.75 14.93
C ILE A 804 -5.44 7.72 16.44
N ARG A 805 -5.34 6.54 17.05
CA ARG A 805 -5.32 6.35 18.51
C ARG A 805 -4.15 5.48 18.94
N ALA A 806 -3.64 5.71 20.14
CA ALA A 806 -2.60 4.90 20.80
C ALA A 806 -2.69 5.05 22.33
N ASN A 807 -2.14 4.12 23.10
CA ASN A 807 -2.02 4.25 24.57
C ASN A 807 -0.59 4.64 24.94
N ARG A 808 -0.45 5.62 25.85
CA ARG A 808 0.85 6.01 26.40
C ARG A 808 1.41 4.93 27.32
N VAL A 809 2.74 4.81 27.36
CA VAL A 809 3.44 3.82 28.18
C VAL A 809 3.42 4.16 29.67
N LEU A 810 3.55 5.45 30.01
CA LEU A 810 3.70 5.92 31.40
C LEU A 810 2.46 5.70 32.27
N ASP A 811 1.27 6.03 31.74
CA ASP A 811 0.02 6.12 32.49
C ASP A 811 -1.11 5.24 31.90
N GLY A 812 -0.85 4.56 30.77
CA GLY A 812 -1.85 3.79 30.04
C GLY A 812 -2.95 4.64 29.40
N GLN A 813 -2.84 5.98 29.43
CA GLN A 813 -3.87 6.87 28.92
C GLN A 813 -3.95 6.78 27.40
N MET A 814 -5.18 6.63 26.88
CA MET A 814 -5.43 6.70 25.44
C MET A 814 -5.27 8.14 24.94
N VAL A 815 -4.48 8.30 23.89
CA VAL A 815 -4.35 9.54 23.12
C VAL A 815 -4.98 9.32 21.74
N MET A 816 -5.69 10.32 21.24
CA MET A 816 -6.38 10.28 19.95
C MET A 816 -6.25 11.62 19.21
N ALA A 817 -6.13 11.57 17.89
CA ALA A 817 -6.15 12.76 17.04
C ALA A 817 -6.91 12.50 15.73
N THR A 818 -7.49 13.56 15.17
CA THR A 818 -8.11 13.58 13.83
C THR A 818 -7.38 14.62 12.99
N ALA A 819 -7.05 14.27 11.75
CA ALA A 819 -6.44 15.20 10.81
C ALA A 819 -7.46 16.24 10.30
N ASP A 820 -7.00 17.46 10.03
CA ASP A 820 -7.83 18.50 9.43
C ASP A 820 -8.03 18.29 7.91
N GLN A 821 -8.69 19.25 7.24
CA GLN A 821 -8.94 19.19 5.80
C GLN A 821 -7.66 19.22 4.94
N ASN A 822 -6.56 19.76 5.49
CA ASN A 822 -5.26 19.80 4.82
C ASN A 822 -4.40 18.58 5.17
N GLY A 823 -4.93 17.66 5.98
CA GLY A 823 -4.24 16.47 6.44
C GLY A 823 -3.31 16.71 7.61
N ASN A 824 -3.36 17.86 8.27
CA ASN A 824 -2.49 18.17 9.40
C ASN A 824 -3.08 17.66 10.73
N ILE A 825 -2.21 17.16 11.62
CA ILE A 825 -2.52 16.82 13.00
C ILE A 825 -1.66 17.69 13.91
N SER A 826 -2.30 18.43 14.81
CA SER A 826 -1.64 19.22 15.86
C SER A 826 -2.52 19.22 17.11
N THR A 827 -2.20 18.35 18.05
CA THR A 827 -2.87 18.22 19.35
C THR A 827 -1.85 18.37 20.49
N ALA A 828 -2.33 18.36 21.74
CA ALA A 828 -1.44 18.46 22.90
C ALA A 828 -0.49 17.26 23.04
N ASP A 829 -0.83 16.12 22.43
CA ASP A 829 -0.11 14.84 22.58
C ASP A 829 0.40 14.23 21.27
N MET A 830 0.04 14.83 20.13
CA MET A 830 0.41 14.34 18.81
C MET A 830 0.65 15.48 17.84
N ARG A 831 1.59 15.27 16.91
CA ARG A 831 1.70 16.08 15.69
C ARG A 831 1.97 15.18 14.49
N GLY A 832 1.51 15.57 13.32
CA GLY A 832 1.72 14.75 12.13
C GLY A 832 1.01 15.27 10.90
N THR A 833 1.14 14.53 9.80
CA THR A 833 0.44 14.81 8.54
C THR A 833 -0.03 13.53 7.88
N VAL A 834 -1.10 13.61 7.12
CA VAL A 834 -1.57 12.59 6.17
C VAL A 834 -1.82 13.24 4.82
N ASP A 835 -1.29 12.68 3.74
CA ASP A 835 -1.61 13.12 2.40
C ASP A 835 -2.84 12.34 1.90
N SER A 836 -3.96 13.05 1.71
CA SER A 836 -5.23 12.44 1.31
C SER A 836 -5.21 11.84 -0.10
N VAL A 837 -4.26 12.22 -0.96
CA VAL A 837 -4.17 11.69 -2.33
C VAL A 837 -3.39 10.38 -2.35
N THR A 838 -2.27 10.32 -1.62
CA THR A 838 -1.36 9.16 -1.61
C THR A 838 -1.68 8.16 -0.49
N GLY A 839 -2.37 8.59 0.56
CA GLY A 839 -2.62 7.82 1.78
C GLY A 839 -1.40 7.72 2.71
N VAL A 840 -0.30 8.41 2.42
CA VAL A 840 0.91 8.41 3.25
C VAL A 840 0.69 9.25 4.51
N PHE A 841 1.09 8.74 5.67
CA PHE A 841 1.01 9.47 6.93
C PHE A 841 2.31 9.35 7.74
N ALA A 842 2.58 10.39 8.55
CA ALA A 842 3.69 10.47 9.49
C ALA A 842 3.20 11.14 10.77
N ILE A 843 3.16 10.41 11.89
CA ILE A 843 2.65 10.88 13.18
C ILE A 843 3.71 10.70 14.26
N ALA A 844 4.00 11.75 15.03
CA ALA A 844 4.78 11.70 16.26
C ALA A 844 3.93 11.94 17.50
N PHE A 845 4.30 11.25 18.58
CA PHE A 845 3.70 11.33 19.90
C PHE A 845 4.61 12.14 20.85
N GLY A 846 4.03 13.11 21.56
CA GLY A 846 4.78 14.06 22.36
C GLY A 846 4.02 15.35 22.61
N ALA A 847 4.65 16.30 23.28
CA ALA A 847 4.05 17.60 23.59
C ALA A 847 5.06 18.72 23.41
N TYR A 848 4.60 19.90 23.01
CA TYR A 848 5.43 21.11 23.09
C TYR A 848 5.51 21.60 24.52
N VAL A 849 6.73 21.86 24.98
CA VAL A 849 7.04 22.44 26.29
C VAL A 849 7.82 23.72 26.10
N LEU A 850 7.57 24.70 26.95
CA LEU A 850 8.27 25.98 26.90
C LEU A 850 9.70 25.77 27.44
N ASP A 851 10.74 26.15 26.71
CA ASP A 851 12.13 25.93 27.16
C ASP A 851 12.39 26.59 28.53
N SER A 852 11.83 27.77 28.78
CA SER A 852 11.97 28.47 30.07
C SER A 852 11.31 27.76 31.26
N SER A 853 10.45 26.77 31.00
CA SER A 853 9.80 25.96 32.04
C SER A 853 10.58 24.68 32.39
N LEU A 854 11.65 24.35 31.65
CA LEU A 854 12.41 23.12 31.84
C LEU A 854 13.40 23.24 33.00
N SER A 855 13.48 22.17 33.80
CA SER A 855 14.50 22.05 34.86
C SER A 855 15.91 21.87 34.28
N PRO A 856 16.98 22.11 35.05
CA PRO A 856 18.35 21.80 34.62
C PRO A 856 18.55 20.32 34.24
N GLU A 857 17.83 19.42 34.90
CA GLU A 857 17.85 17.97 34.62
C GLU A 857 17.13 17.68 33.29
N GLU A 858 16.01 18.35 33.00
CA GLU A 858 15.30 18.22 31.73
C GLU A 858 16.08 18.81 30.56
N ARG A 859 16.86 19.87 30.78
CA ARG A 859 17.79 20.43 29.78
C ARG A 859 19.04 19.58 29.56
N ALA A 860 19.37 18.72 30.54
CA ALA A 860 20.39 17.70 30.39
C ALA A 860 19.84 16.39 29.80
N ALA A 861 18.52 16.30 29.62
CA ALA A 861 17.90 15.12 29.04
C ALA A 861 18.22 15.01 27.56
N ASN A 862 18.45 13.78 27.11
CA ASN A 862 19.01 13.51 25.79
C ASN A 862 18.07 13.82 24.60
N TRP A 863 16.80 14.20 24.85
CA TRP A 863 15.87 14.69 23.83
C TRP A 863 15.98 16.21 23.60
N TYR A 864 16.61 16.93 24.53
CA TYR A 864 16.75 18.38 24.48
C TYR A 864 17.94 18.76 23.59
N SER A 865 17.68 19.63 22.61
CA SER A 865 18.72 20.33 21.85
C SER A 865 18.32 21.81 21.75
N PRO A 866 19.21 22.75 22.10
CA PRO A 866 18.91 24.17 22.00
C PRO A 866 18.63 24.60 20.55
N ASP A 867 19.16 23.89 19.55
CA ASP A 867 18.92 24.16 18.12
C ASP A 867 17.48 23.81 17.69
N ASN A 868 16.76 23.03 18.49
CA ASN A 868 15.38 22.60 18.22
C ASN A 868 14.33 23.47 18.91
N VAL A 869 14.72 24.52 19.63
CA VAL A 869 13.80 25.51 20.20
C VAL A 869 13.28 26.39 19.08
N ASP A 870 11.96 26.44 18.91
CA ASP A 870 11.32 27.26 17.89
C ASP A 870 11.38 28.77 18.22
N ALA A 871 10.97 29.60 17.26
CA ALA A 871 10.98 31.06 17.42
C ALA A 871 10.08 31.55 18.56
N ASP A 872 9.08 30.74 18.96
CA ASP A 872 8.15 31.03 20.05
C ASP A 872 8.67 30.51 21.42
N GLY A 873 9.88 29.94 21.47
CA GLY A 873 10.54 29.48 22.69
C GLY A 873 10.08 28.10 23.17
N TYR A 874 9.46 27.30 22.31
CA TYR A 874 9.02 25.95 22.64
C TYR A 874 9.89 24.88 21.98
N ILE A 875 9.93 23.72 22.61
CA ILE A 875 10.63 22.53 22.12
C ILE A 875 9.70 21.32 22.19
N TRP A 876 9.82 20.41 21.23
CA TRP A 876 9.06 19.17 21.23
C TRP A 876 9.68 18.16 22.20
N ARG A 877 8.90 17.72 23.20
CA ARG A 877 9.25 16.63 24.12
C ARG A 877 8.56 15.33 23.66
N PRO A 878 9.31 14.33 23.15
CA PRO A 878 8.74 13.04 22.75
C PRO A 878 8.07 12.31 23.92
N ARG A 879 6.95 11.63 23.65
CA ARG A 879 6.27 10.73 24.60
C ARG A 879 6.07 9.35 23.98
N GLU A 880 6.31 8.32 24.78
CA GLU A 880 6.26 6.92 24.35
C GLU A 880 4.83 6.38 24.30
N VAL A 881 4.50 5.65 23.23
CA VAL A 881 3.25 4.90 23.10
C VAL A 881 3.50 3.41 22.84
N ILE A 882 2.55 2.58 23.25
CA ILE A 882 2.61 1.12 23.11
C ILE A 882 2.30 0.75 21.65
N PRO A 883 3.23 0.13 20.90
CA PRO A 883 3.07 -0.11 19.46
C PRO A 883 1.81 -0.92 19.12
N GLY A 884 1.50 -1.96 19.90
CA GLY A 884 0.33 -2.82 19.69
C GLY A 884 -1.03 -2.13 19.89
N THR A 885 -1.05 -0.90 20.41
CA THR A 885 -2.29 -0.13 20.63
C THR A 885 -2.55 0.91 19.54
N VAL A 886 -1.64 1.06 18.57
CA VAL A 886 -1.79 2.01 17.48
C VAL A 886 -2.83 1.49 16.48
N ALA A 887 -3.90 2.26 16.29
CA ALA A 887 -4.94 1.95 15.30
C ALA A 887 -5.33 3.21 14.51
N ILE A 888 -5.62 3.04 13.23
CA ILE A 888 -6.06 4.09 12.32
C ILE A 888 -7.50 3.85 11.84
N ASN A 889 -8.23 4.96 11.67
CA ASN A 889 -9.54 5.02 11.01
C ASN A 889 -9.46 6.00 9.85
N CYS A 890 -10.07 5.68 8.72
CA CYS A 890 -10.19 6.63 7.61
C CYS A 890 -11.33 6.25 6.67
N VAL A 891 -11.73 7.19 5.81
CA VAL A 891 -12.70 6.93 4.75
C VAL A 891 -11.98 6.98 3.40
N VAL A 892 -11.95 5.85 2.70
CA VAL A 892 -11.39 5.73 1.35
C VAL A 892 -12.49 6.06 0.35
N GLN A 893 -12.16 6.90 -0.63
CA GLN A 893 -13.07 7.21 -1.74
C GLN A 893 -12.89 6.17 -2.85
N VAL A 894 -13.98 5.50 -3.22
CA VAL A 894 -14.05 4.51 -4.29
C VAL A 894 -15.01 5.02 -5.35
N ALA A 895 -14.75 4.81 -6.64
CA ALA A 895 -15.72 5.19 -7.66
C ALA A 895 -17.02 4.37 -7.54
N LEU A 896 -18.18 5.04 -7.53
CA LEU A 896 -19.49 4.44 -7.78
C LEU A 896 -19.46 3.77 -9.16
N PRO A 897 -19.98 2.55 -9.28
CA PRO A 897 -20.04 1.90 -10.57
C PRO A 897 -21.07 2.62 -11.43
N MET A 898 -20.58 3.30 -12.47
CA MET A 898 -21.42 3.81 -13.54
C MET A 898 -21.68 2.72 -14.55
N ASP A 899 -22.94 2.68 -15.01
CA ASP A 899 -23.38 1.71 -15.99
C ASP A 899 -22.74 2.02 -17.36
N PRO A 900 -21.93 1.10 -17.92
CA PRO A 900 -21.31 1.27 -19.23
C PRO A 900 -22.30 1.55 -20.35
N ASP A 901 -23.56 1.08 -20.24
CA ASP A 901 -24.59 1.33 -21.25
C ASP A 901 -25.06 2.80 -21.22
N ILE A 902 -24.99 3.45 -20.06
CA ILE A 902 -25.37 4.86 -19.90
C ILE A 902 -24.20 5.77 -20.31
N ILE A 903 -22.98 5.50 -19.85
CA ILE A 903 -21.81 6.31 -20.17
C ILE A 903 -21.16 5.97 -21.52
N LYS A 904 -21.63 4.90 -22.18
CA LYS A 904 -21.22 4.40 -23.50
C LYS A 904 -19.74 3.98 -23.60
N VAL A 905 -19.05 3.81 -22.47
CA VAL A 905 -17.64 3.39 -22.34
C VAL A 905 -17.49 2.58 -21.06
N ASN A 906 -16.68 1.52 -21.06
CA ASN A 906 -16.39 0.75 -19.85
C ASN A 906 -15.38 1.47 -18.93
N PRO A 907 -15.77 1.88 -17.71
CA PRO A 907 -14.92 2.70 -16.85
C PRO A 907 -13.92 1.88 -16.03
N VAL A 908 -14.00 0.54 -16.02
CA VAL A 908 -13.16 -0.28 -15.13
C VAL A 908 -11.68 -0.19 -15.45
N ARG A 909 -11.36 0.00 -16.73
CA ARG A 909 -9.98 0.20 -17.17
C ARG A 909 -9.52 1.63 -16.96
N LEU A 910 -10.42 2.59 -16.82
CA LEU A 910 -10.11 4.01 -16.64
C LEU A 910 -9.75 4.34 -15.19
N PRO A 911 -9.01 5.42 -14.93
CA PRO A 911 -8.73 5.90 -13.57
C PRO A 911 -9.99 6.06 -12.71
N MET A 912 -9.89 5.84 -11.40
CA MET A 912 -11.04 5.92 -10.47
C MET A 912 -11.69 7.30 -10.45
N ASP A 913 -10.91 8.36 -10.64
CA ASP A 913 -11.40 9.73 -10.71
C ASP A 913 -11.93 10.10 -12.11
N GLY A 914 -11.85 9.19 -13.09
CA GLY A 914 -12.28 9.41 -14.47
C GLY A 914 -11.45 10.46 -15.22
N ARG A 915 -10.29 10.86 -14.68
CA ARG A 915 -9.43 11.90 -15.24
C ARG A 915 -8.26 11.31 -15.99
N VAL A 916 -7.83 11.99 -17.04
CA VAL A 916 -6.68 11.60 -17.87
C VAL A 916 -5.68 12.74 -18.00
N PRO A 917 -4.37 12.44 -18.06
CA PRO A 917 -3.36 13.46 -18.23
C PRO A 917 -3.46 14.04 -19.64
N VAL A 918 -3.67 15.36 -19.71
CA VAL A 918 -3.73 16.15 -20.96
C VAL A 918 -2.46 16.93 -21.24
N ILE A 919 -1.64 17.17 -20.21
CA ILE A 919 -0.30 17.75 -20.32
C ILE A 919 0.72 16.71 -19.84
N ARG A 920 1.74 16.43 -20.66
CA ARG A 920 2.81 15.49 -20.36
C ARG A 920 4.16 16.03 -20.81
N ALA A 921 5.23 15.51 -20.23
CA ALA A 921 6.58 15.77 -20.71
C ALA A 921 6.71 15.32 -22.18
N GLY A 922 7.32 16.16 -23.01
CA GLY A 922 7.46 15.97 -24.45
C GLY A 922 6.28 16.51 -25.28
N ASP A 923 5.21 17.02 -24.66
CA ASP A 923 4.11 17.64 -25.39
C ASP A 923 4.46 19.06 -25.84
N THR A 924 4.02 19.45 -27.04
CA THR A 924 4.01 20.86 -27.45
C THR A 924 2.83 21.55 -26.79
N LEU A 925 3.12 22.59 -26.01
CA LEU A 925 2.13 23.40 -25.32
C LEU A 925 2.00 24.75 -26.01
N VAL A 926 0.77 25.24 -26.04
CA VAL A 926 0.40 26.58 -26.47
C VAL A 926 -0.13 27.31 -25.24
N ILE A 927 0.62 28.28 -24.75
CA ILE A 927 0.22 29.17 -23.66
C ILE A 927 -0.41 30.40 -24.29
N HIS A 928 -1.70 30.62 -24.09
CA HIS A 928 -2.43 31.72 -24.74
C HIS A 928 -3.42 32.40 -23.78
N GLU A 929 -3.71 33.67 -24.04
CA GLU A 929 -4.69 34.43 -23.26
C GLU A 929 -5.60 35.25 -24.18
N PRO A 930 -6.81 34.73 -24.50
CA PRO A 930 -7.79 35.45 -25.30
C PRO A 930 -8.56 36.43 -24.42
N LEU A 931 -8.49 37.73 -24.72
CA LEU A 931 -9.23 38.77 -24.00
C LEU A 931 -10.20 39.51 -24.94
N PRO A 932 -11.45 39.77 -24.50
CA PRO A 932 -12.39 40.57 -25.26
C PRO A 932 -12.12 42.07 -25.11
N HIS A 933 -12.20 42.79 -26.23
CA HIS A 933 -12.10 44.24 -26.30
C HIS A 933 -13.23 44.81 -27.17
N PRO A 934 -14.19 45.56 -26.59
CA PRO A 934 -15.26 46.17 -27.37
C PRO A 934 -14.70 47.32 -28.22
N LEU A 935 -15.03 47.31 -29.52
CA LEU A 935 -14.68 48.38 -30.45
C LEU A 935 -15.55 49.63 -30.19
N PRO A 936 -15.01 50.83 -30.45
CA PRO A 936 -15.74 52.07 -30.29
C PRO A 936 -16.96 52.14 -31.21
N ALA A 937 -18.02 52.81 -30.76
CA ALA A 937 -19.21 53.06 -31.59
C ALA A 937 -18.90 54.05 -32.72
N GLY A 938 -19.61 53.93 -33.86
CA GLY A 938 -19.47 54.86 -34.98
C GLY A 938 -18.24 54.61 -35.86
N LEU A 939 -17.88 53.33 -36.04
CA LEU A 939 -16.76 52.90 -36.89
C LEU A 939 -16.89 53.44 -38.33
N ALA A 940 -15.84 54.10 -38.81
CA ALA A 940 -15.76 54.67 -40.17
C ALA A 940 -14.73 53.93 -41.04
N GLY A 941 -14.96 53.87 -42.35
CA GLY A 941 -14.00 53.23 -43.27
C GLY A 941 -12.63 53.92 -43.25
N GLY A 942 -11.56 53.14 -43.22
CA GLY A 942 -10.18 53.63 -43.10
C GLY A 942 -9.76 54.06 -41.67
N GLN A 943 -10.66 53.98 -40.68
CA GLN A 943 -10.31 54.29 -39.29
C GLN A 943 -9.31 53.25 -38.73
N VAL A 944 -8.28 53.73 -38.04
CA VAL A 944 -7.35 52.89 -37.27
C VAL A 944 -7.84 52.77 -35.82
N VAL A 945 -7.94 51.56 -35.30
CA VAL A 945 -8.29 51.25 -33.92
C VAL A 945 -7.13 50.51 -33.26
N ASN A 946 -6.69 51.00 -32.10
CA ASN A 946 -5.63 50.36 -31.32
C ASN A 946 -6.22 49.39 -30.30
N LEU A 947 -5.67 48.19 -30.25
CA LEU A 947 -5.96 47.18 -29.24
C LEU A 947 -5.09 47.41 -27.98
N PRO A 948 -5.49 46.88 -26.82
CA PRO A 948 -4.77 47.10 -25.56
C PRO A 948 -3.42 46.37 -25.48
N ARG A 949 -3.10 45.46 -26.42
CA ARG A 949 -1.84 44.69 -26.48
C ARG A 949 -1.36 44.60 -27.94
N GLY A 950 -0.03 44.64 -28.15
CA GLY A 950 0.64 44.22 -29.39
C GLY A 950 1.16 42.78 -29.28
N GLY A 951 1.95 42.31 -30.25
CA GLY A 951 2.47 40.94 -30.29
C GLY A 951 1.35 39.88 -30.35
N LEU A 952 0.27 40.18 -31.07
CA LEU A 952 -0.92 39.34 -31.08
C LEU A 952 -0.72 38.13 -32.00
N ALA A 953 -1.05 36.93 -31.51
CA ALA A 953 -1.04 35.72 -32.33
C ALA A 953 -2.29 35.60 -33.20
N SER A 954 -3.45 36.06 -32.70
CA SER A 954 -4.69 36.05 -33.47
C SER A 954 -5.71 37.07 -32.96
N ILE A 955 -6.64 37.43 -33.86
CA ILE A 955 -7.83 38.21 -33.55
C ILE A 955 -9.08 37.49 -34.08
N ALA A 956 -10.16 37.55 -33.31
CA ALA A 956 -11.50 37.13 -33.75
C ALA A 956 -12.49 38.24 -33.43
N VAL A 957 -13.45 38.49 -34.32
CA VAL A 957 -14.43 39.57 -34.13
C VAL A 957 -15.82 39.00 -34.06
N TYR A 958 -16.58 39.45 -33.06
CA TYR A 958 -17.96 39.07 -32.87
C TYR A 958 -18.82 40.32 -32.80
N ASP A 959 -20.07 40.20 -33.24
CA ASP A 959 -21.07 41.23 -33.02
C ASP A 959 -21.67 41.11 -31.61
N ALA A 960 -22.53 42.07 -31.22
CA ALA A 960 -23.15 42.08 -29.90
C ALA A 960 -24.11 40.88 -29.64
N ALA A 961 -24.55 40.18 -30.69
CA ALA A 961 -25.34 38.95 -30.60
C ALA A 961 -24.49 37.68 -30.58
N GLY A 962 -23.15 37.81 -30.61
CA GLY A 962 -22.22 36.69 -30.62
C GLY A 962 -22.00 36.07 -32.01
N ARG A 963 -22.49 36.69 -33.08
CA ARG A 963 -22.24 36.25 -34.46
C ARG A 963 -20.82 36.62 -34.87
N GLY A 964 -20.08 35.67 -35.42
CA GLY A 964 -18.74 35.91 -35.97
C GLY A 964 -18.79 36.92 -37.13
N VAL A 965 -17.93 37.92 -37.09
CA VAL A 965 -17.78 38.94 -38.13
C VAL A 965 -16.54 38.60 -38.96
N PRO A 966 -16.66 38.46 -40.29
CA PRO A 966 -15.52 38.17 -41.14
C PRO A 966 -14.44 39.24 -41.03
N LEU A 967 -13.17 38.84 -41.07
CA LEU A 967 -12.04 39.75 -40.93
C LEU A 967 -11.82 40.68 -42.14
N ASN A 968 -12.59 40.52 -43.22
CA ASN A 968 -12.57 41.42 -44.38
C ASN A 968 -13.13 42.83 -44.07
N ILE A 969 -13.71 43.03 -42.89
CA ILE A 969 -14.05 44.36 -42.37
C ILE A 969 -12.80 45.20 -42.06
N PHE A 970 -11.61 44.57 -42.03
CA PHE A 970 -10.32 45.24 -41.87
C PHE A 970 -9.55 45.23 -43.20
N GLN A 971 -9.04 46.40 -43.60
CA GLN A 971 -8.10 46.53 -44.72
C GLN A 971 -6.70 46.04 -44.34
N HIS A 972 -6.29 46.30 -43.10
CA HIS A 972 -4.97 45.93 -42.58
C HIS A 972 -5.06 45.57 -41.10
N GLN A 973 -4.35 44.52 -40.70
CA GLN A 973 -4.27 44.02 -39.32
C GLN A 973 -2.79 43.96 -38.93
N ASP A 974 -2.31 44.98 -38.23
CA ASP A 974 -0.96 44.99 -37.67
C ASP A 974 -0.99 44.30 -36.31
N LEU A 975 -0.76 42.99 -36.31
CA LEU A 975 -0.82 42.18 -35.09
C LEU A 975 0.34 42.47 -34.13
N GLU A 976 1.51 42.84 -34.68
CA GLU A 976 2.70 43.18 -33.90
C GLU A 976 2.47 44.50 -33.14
N ALA A 977 1.96 45.53 -33.81
CA ALA A 977 1.64 46.81 -33.19
C ALA A 977 0.29 46.83 -32.47
N GLY A 978 -0.55 45.81 -32.66
CA GLY A 978 -1.92 45.75 -32.11
C GLY A 978 -2.87 46.77 -32.75
N GLN A 979 -2.72 47.07 -34.05
CA GLN A 979 -3.53 48.09 -34.74
C GLN A 979 -4.41 47.48 -35.85
N LEU A 980 -5.69 47.84 -35.85
CA LEU A 980 -6.67 47.38 -36.83
C LEU A 980 -7.12 48.56 -37.70
N THR A 981 -6.95 48.46 -39.02
CA THR A 981 -7.43 49.48 -39.97
C THR A 981 -8.69 48.99 -40.65
N LEU A 982 -9.81 49.70 -40.49
CA LEU A 982 -11.10 49.33 -41.08
C LEU A 982 -11.10 49.45 -42.60
N ALA A 983 -11.80 48.54 -43.27
CA ALA A 983 -12.00 48.53 -44.71
C ALA A 983 -12.63 49.85 -45.18
N SER A 984 -12.27 50.29 -46.38
CA SER A 984 -12.88 51.45 -47.04
C SER A 984 -13.26 51.08 -48.47
N PRO A 985 -14.57 50.97 -48.81
CA PRO A 985 -15.72 51.21 -47.94
C PRO A 985 -15.89 50.13 -46.85
N LEU A 986 -16.36 50.56 -45.67
CA LEU A 986 -16.70 49.66 -44.56
C LEU A 986 -18.14 49.16 -44.73
N ASN A 987 -18.34 47.85 -44.73
CA ASN A 987 -19.67 47.24 -44.73
C ASN A 987 -19.89 46.47 -43.42
N LEU A 988 -20.87 46.92 -42.63
CA LEU A 988 -21.29 46.27 -41.37
C LEU A 988 -22.77 45.85 -41.42
N ASP A 989 -23.38 45.80 -42.62
CA ASP A 989 -24.78 45.45 -42.78
C ASP A 989 -25.03 44.02 -42.27
N GLY A 990 -25.99 43.89 -41.35
CA GLY A 990 -26.36 42.60 -40.76
C GLY A 990 -25.62 42.20 -39.49
N PHE A 991 -24.72 43.04 -38.94
CA PHE A 991 -24.03 42.82 -37.67
C PHE A 991 -24.49 43.82 -36.58
N GLN A 992 -24.66 43.33 -35.34
CA GLN A 992 -25.03 44.19 -34.21
C GLN A 992 -23.82 44.85 -33.54
N GLN A 993 -23.85 46.17 -33.41
CA GLN A 993 -22.80 46.93 -32.70
C GLN A 993 -23.08 47.05 -31.19
N PRO A 994 -22.06 47.27 -30.33
CA PRO A 994 -20.64 47.34 -30.66
C PRO A 994 -20.06 45.97 -30.99
N LEU A 995 -19.12 45.95 -31.93
CA LEU A 995 -18.35 44.74 -32.23
C LEU A 995 -17.35 44.49 -31.10
N VAL A 996 -17.08 43.23 -30.77
CA VAL A 996 -16.11 42.82 -29.76
C VAL A 996 -14.99 42.06 -30.44
N VAL A 997 -13.77 42.58 -30.33
CA VAL A 997 -12.55 41.89 -30.80
C VAL A 997 -12.01 41.06 -29.65
N ILE A 998 -11.89 39.76 -29.85
CA ILE A 998 -11.11 38.88 -28.98
C ILE A 998 -9.68 38.89 -29.52
N HIS A 999 -8.75 39.44 -28.73
CA HIS A 999 -7.34 39.54 -29.09
C HIS A 999 -6.52 38.59 -28.20
N THR A 1000 -5.66 37.77 -28.83
CA THR A 1000 -4.95 36.68 -28.18
C THR A 1000 -3.45 36.89 -28.29
N VAL A 1001 -2.75 36.87 -27.15
CA VAL A 1001 -1.28 36.72 -27.08
C VAL A 1001 -0.94 35.27 -26.81
N GLU A 1002 0.23 34.83 -27.26
CA GLU A 1002 0.59 33.42 -27.24
C GLU A 1002 2.09 33.15 -27.24
N ASP A 1003 2.47 32.04 -26.60
CA ASP A 1003 3.77 31.40 -26.66
C ASP A 1003 3.57 29.90 -26.90
N MET A 1004 4.27 29.34 -27.89
CA MET A 1004 4.36 27.89 -28.05
C MET A 1004 5.65 27.40 -27.38
N ALA A 1005 5.62 26.34 -26.60
CA ALA A 1005 6.80 25.80 -25.91
C ALA A 1005 6.74 24.28 -25.72
N LEU A 1006 7.90 23.63 -25.72
CA LEU A 1006 7.99 22.21 -25.37
C LEU A 1006 7.82 22.04 -23.85
N CYS A 1007 6.95 21.12 -23.43
CA CYS A 1007 6.86 20.69 -22.04
C CYS A 1007 8.06 19.80 -21.69
N LEU A 1008 8.95 20.25 -20.82
CA LEU A 1008 10.07 19.44 -20.32
C LEU A 1008 9.63 18.51 -19.20
N ASP A 1009 8.75 18.99 -18.33
CA ASP A 1009 8.20 18.22 -17.21
C ASP A 1009 6.81 18.75 -16.83
N ALA A 1010 5.94 17.85 -16.36
CA ALA A 1010 4.58 18.16 -15.93
C ALA A 1010 4.23 17.40 -14.65
N GLN A 1011 3.94 18.13 -13.58
CA GLN A 1011 3.76 17.58 -12.25
C GLN A 1011 2.28 17.47 -11.86
N LEU A 1012 1.96 16.48 -11.02
CA LEU A 1012 0.64 16.28 -10.44
C LEU A 1012 0.13 17.50 -9.66
N ASN A 1013 1.04 18.27 -9.06
CA ASN A 1013 0.69 19.48 -8.33
C ASN A 1013 0.32 20.65 -9.26
N GLY A 1014 0.40 20.50 -10.60
CA GLY A 1014 0.13 21.55 -11.58
C GLY A 1014 1.34 22.36 -12.05
N GLU A 1015 2.57 22.02 -11.64
CA GLU A 1015 3.77 22.72 -12.12
C GLU A 1015 4.24 22.15 -13.45
N VAL A 1016 4.49 23.03 -14.43
CA VAL A 1016 4.90 22.67 -15.79
C VAL A 1016 6.17 23.43 -16.14
N THR A 1017 7.22 22.71 -16.50
CA THR A 1017 8.50 23.30 -16.94
C THR A 1017 8.53 23.40 -18.46
N LEU A 1018 8.94 24.55 -18.98
CA LEU A 1018 8.98 24.88 -20.39
C LEU A 1018 10.41 24.81 -20.95
N GLY A 1019 10.53 24.41 -22.22
CA GLY A 1019 11.82 24.33 -22.92
C GLY A 1019 12.39 25.68 -23.33
N GLN A 1020 11.59 26.74 -23.28
CA GLN A 1020 11.97 28.10 -23.62
C GLN A 1020 11.24 29.11 -22.74
N PRO A 1021 11.85 30.28 -22.47
CA PRO A 1021 11.24 31.31 -21.65
C PRO A 1021 10.02 31.92 -22.36
N LEU A 1022 9.00 32.30 -21.60
CA LEU A 1022 7.83 33.00 -22.14
C LEU A 1022 8.24 34.36 -22.72
N THR A 1023 7.63 34.77 -23.83
CA THR A 1023 7.80 36.10 -24.41
C THR A 1023 6.75 37.08 -23.91
N HIS A 1024 5.60 36.58 -23.44
CA HIS A 1024 4.50 37.37 -22.89
C HIS A 1024 4.24 37.09 -21.40
N GLY A 1025 3.54 38.02 -20.74
CA GLY A 1025 2.94 37.77 -19.43
C GLY A 1025 1.50 37.27 -19.56
N TYR A 1026 1.10 36.36 -18.68
CA TYR A 1026 -0.22 35.72 -18.64
C TYR A 1026 -0.80 35.83 -17.24
N SER A 1027 -2.09 36.13 -17.13
CA SER A 1027 -2.77 36.27 -15.84
C SER A 1027 -3.45 34.98 -15.38
N ALA A 1028 -3.52 34.77 -14.07
CA ALA A 1028 -4.21 33.64 -13.45
C ALA A 1028 -5.69 33.63 -13.85
N GLY A 1029 -6.22 32.44 -14.15
CA GLY A 1029 -7.62 32.22 -14.55
C GLY A 1029 -7.95 32.59 -16.00
N ALA A 1030 -7.36 33.67 -16.55
CA ALA A 1030 -7.56 34.08 -17.95
C ALA A 1030 -6.56 33.41 -18.90
N GLY A 1031 -5.31 33.23 -18.47
CA GLY A 1031 -4.29 32.50 -19.21
C GLY A 1031 -4.61 31.00 -19.27
N LEU A 1032 -4.40 30.42 -20.44
CA LEU A 1032 -4.74 29.04 -20.77
C LEU A 1032 -3.49 28.33 -21.28
N VAL A 1033 -3.37 27.04 -20.96
CA VAL A 1033 -2.32 26.15 -21.46
C VAL A 1033 -2.99 25.00 -22.19
N SER A 1034 -2.81 24.96 -23.51
CA SER A 1034 -3.38 23.93 -24.39
C SER A 1034 -2.29 23.02 -24.92
N SER A 1035 -2.46 21.71 -24.79
CA SER A 1035 -1.57 20.73 -25.42
C SER A 1035 -1.95 20.52 -26.89
N ALA A 1036 -1.00 20.56 -27.81
CA ALA A 1036 -1.26 20.40 -29.24
C ALA A 1036 -1.37 18.93 -29.68
N LEU A 1037 -2.40 18.64 -30.48
CA LEU A 1037 -2.53 17.40 -31.23
C LEU A 1037 -1.87 17.61 -32.61
N ILE A 1038 -0.67 17.08 -32.78
CA ILE A 1038 0.07 17.18 -34.05
C ILE A 1038 -0.46 16.14 -35.04
N LEU A 1039 -0.96 16.60 -36.18
CA LEU A 1039 -1.39 15.78 -37.32
C LEU A 1039 -0.25 15.58 -38.34
N GLY A 1040 0.75 16.46 -38.31
CA GLY A 1040 1.93 16.45 -39.17
C GLY A 1040 1.70 17.21 -40.48
N ASP A 1041 2.56 16.98 -41.45
CA ASP A 1041 2.49 17.65 -42.76
C ASP A 1041 1.22 17.29 -43.54
N ALA A 1042 0.43 18.30 -43.88
CA ALA A 1042 -0.79 18.18 -44.65
C ALA A 1042 -0.55 18.59 -46.11
N GLN A 1043 -0.55 17.60 -46.99
CA GLN A 1043 -0.44 17.78 -48.44
C GLN A 1043 -1.10 16.60 -49.15
N ALA A 1044 -1.95 16.88 -50.13
CA ALA A 1044 -2.47 15.84 -51.00
C ALA A 1044 -1.34 15.29 -51.87
N ARG A 1045 -1.15 13.97 -51.81
CA ARG A 1045 -0.14 13.26 -52.59
C ARG A 1045 -0.62 11.88 -52.96
N TYR A 1046 -0.03 11.30 -54.00
CA TYR A 1046 -0.12 9.88 -54.26
C TYR A 1046 1.19 9.20 -53.88
N GLU A 1047 1.11 7.93 -53.52
CA GLU A 1047 2.26 7.12 -53.14
C GLU A 1047 2.10 5.68 -53.61
N ARG A 1048 3.20 4.94 -53.60
CA ARG A 1048 3.20 3.47 -53.82
C ARG A 1048 2.58 3.06 -55.16
N LEU A 1049 2.95 3.76 -56.24
CA LEU A 1049 2.52 3.43 -57.59
C LEU A 1049 3.24 2.17 -58.13
N PHE A 1050 2.50 1.13 -58.50
CA PHE A 1050 3.07 -0.05 -59.14
C PHE A 1050 2.06 -0.78 -60.04
N ALA A 1051 2.54 -1.43 -61.10
CA ALA A 1051 1.74 -2.35 -61.90
C ALA A 1051 1.85 -3.79 -61.37
N GLN A 1052 0.77 -4.57 -61.45
CA GLN A 1052 0.67 -5.96 -60.99
C GLN A 1052 -0.03 -6.81 -62.05
N ASN A 1053 0.49 -8.02 -62.33
CA ASN A 1053 -0.02 -8.87 -63.41
C ASN A 1053 -1.46 -9.34 -63.20
N THR A 1054 -1.86 -9.66 -61.97
CA THR A 1054 -3.22 -10.16 -61.68
C THR A 1054 -3.63 -9.76 -60.27
N TRP A 1055 -4.92 -9.49 -60.07
CA TRP A 1055 -5.48 -9.19 -58.77
C TRP A 1055 -5.53 -10.46 -57.91
N THR A 1056 -5.04 -10.39 -56.67
CA THR A 1056 -4.90 -11.55 -55.78
C THR A 1056 -6.04 -11.70 -54.77
N GLY A 1057 -6.95 -10.73 -54.70
CA GLY A 1057 -7.99 -10.68 -53.67
C GLY A 1057 -7.61 -9.83 -52.44
N GLU A 1058 -6.38 -9.34 -52.35
CA GLU A 1058 -5.85 -8.66 -51.17
C GLU A 1058 -5.32 -7.26 -51.47
N TRP A 1059 -5.70 -6.27 -50.66
CA TRP A 1059 -5.19 -4.90 -50.75
C TRP A 1059 -3.84 -4.79 -50.03
N SER A 1060 -2.77 -4.57 -50.79
CA SER A 1060 -1.43 -4.33 -50.26
C SER A 1060 -0.85 -3.00 -50.74
N ASN A 1061 0.06 -2.46 -49.92
CA ASN A 1061 0.91 -1.31 -50.18
C ASN A 1061 2.16 -1.68 -51.01
N GLU A 1062 2.37 -2.98 -51.25
CA GLU A 1062 3.43 -3.54 -52.07
C GLU A 1062 2.84 -4.50 -53.11
N ARG A 1063 3.60 -4.75 -54.18
CA ARG A 1063 3.17 -5.68 -55.23
C ARG A 1063 3.10 -7.11 -54.70
N ILE A 1064 1.95 -7.76 -54.88
CA ILE A 1064 1.82 -9.20 -54.65
C ILE A 1064 1.91 -9.93 -56.00
N GLY A 1065 2.92 -10.79 -56.14
CA GLY A 1065 3.18 -11.54 -57.38
C GLY A 1065 4.08 -10.81 -58.38
N THR A 1066 3.89 -11.06 -59.68
CA THR A 1066 4.78 -10.56 -60.75
C THR A 1066 4.30 -9.24 -61.38
N PRO A 1067 5.20 -8.44 -62.01
CA PRO A 1067 4.78 -7.37 -62.91
C PRO A 1067 4.02 -7.92 -64.13
N PRO A 1068 3.25 -7.07 -64.85
CA PRO A 1068 2.58 -7.44 -66.09
C PRO A 1068 3.47 -8.15 -67.12
N THR A 1069 2.98 -9.29 -67.63
CA THR A 1069 3.63 -10.08 -68.68
C THR A 1069 3.54 -9.33 -70.00
N GLY A 1070 4.62 -8.67 -70.42
CA GLY A 1070 4.65 -7.75 -71.57
C GLY A 1070 5.28 -6.39 -71.29
N GLY A 1071 5.73 -6.15 -70.04
CA GLY A 1071 6.47 -4.93 -69.69
C GLY A 1071 5.58 -3.70 -69.49
N ALA A 1072 4.26 -3.87 -69.43
CA ALA A 1072 3.33 -2.77 -69.14
C ALA A 1072 3.70 -2.08 -67.82
N GLN A 1073 3.96 -0.77 -67.92
CA GLN A 1073 4.25 0.13 -66.81
C GLN A 1073 3.62 1.49 -67.11
N PHE A 1074 3.38 2.25 -66.04
CA PHE A 1074 3.00 3.66 -66.15
C PHE A 1074 4.26 4.53 -66.02
N ASN A 1075 4.44 5.48 -66.94
CA ASN A 1075 5.59 6.38 -66.96
C ASN A 1075 5.37 7.58 -66.05
N ASP A 1076 5.47 7.33 -64.75
CA ASP A 1076 5.26 8.32 -63.69
C ASP A 1076 6.27 9.48 -63.74
N ALA A 1077 7.49 9.24 -64.24
CA ALA A 1077 8.56 10.23 -64.24
C ALA A 1077 8.30 11.42 -65.19
N LEU A 1078 7.57 11.20 -66.29
CA LEU A 1078 7.22 12.25 -67.25
C LEU A 1078 5.76 12.71 -67.10
N TRP A 1079 4.90 11.86 -66.53
CA TRP A 1079 3.46 12.08 -66.46
C TRP A 1079 2.92 11.65 -65.09
N PRO A 1080 3.30 12.36 -64.01
CA PRO A 1080 2.87 12.02 -62.65
C PRO A 1080 1.34 12.11 -62.51
N ILE A 1081 0.80 11.36 -61.55
CA ILE A 1081 -0.63 11.46 -61.21
C ILE A 1081 -0.86 12.80 -60.51
N GLU A 1082 -1.86 13.55 -60.97
CA GLU A 1082 -2.21 14.83 -60.39
C GLU A 1082 -3.25 14.64 -59.28
N VAL A 1083 -3.06 15.32 -58.16
CA VAL A 1083 -3.98 15.37 -57.01
C VAL A 1083 -4.10 16.80 -56.53
N VAL A 1084 -5.16 17.14 -55.80
CA VAL A 1084 -5.42 18.49 -55.27
C VAL A 1084 -5.83 18.39 -53.80
N ASN A 1085 -5.36 19.32 -52.97
CA ASN A 1085 -5.61 19.32 -51.52
C ASN A 1085 -7.10 19.25 -51.17
N ALA A 1086 -7.94 20.05 -51.84
CA ALA A 1086 -9.38 20.11 -51.57
C ALA A 1086 -10.15 18.82 -51.94
N HIS A 1087 -9.67 18.04 -52.91
CA HIS A 1087 -10.49 16.99 -53.57
C HIS A 1087 -9.99 15.56 -53.34
N ALA A 1088 -8.71 15.41 -53.00
CA ALA A 1088 -8.11 14.10 -52.75
C ALA A 1088 -8.54 13.53 -51.39
N ILE A 1089 -8.85 12.24 -51.36
CA ILE A 1089 -9.15 11.49 -50.14
C ILE A 1089 -8.02 10.50 -49.84
N THR A 1090 -7.91 10.06 -48.58
CA THR A 1090 -7.01 8.95 -48.24
C THR A 1090 -7.68 7.63 -48.63
N GLU A 1091 -7.22 6.99 -49.71
CA GLU A 1091 -7.83 5.79 -50.28
C GLU A 1091 -6.78 4.98 -51.06
N ARG A 1092 -6.99 3.67 -51.16
CA ARG A 1092 -6.17 2.77 -51.99
C ARG A 1092 -6.89 2.51 -53.30
N TRP A 1093 -6.20 2.68 -54.42
CA TRP A 1093 -6.78 2.61 -55.76
C TRP A 1093 -6.26 1.43 -56.57
N ARG A 1094 -7.13 0.90 -57.44
CA ARG A 1094 -6.83 -0.14 -58.41
C ARG A 1094 -7.49 0.17 -59.75
N LEU A 1095 -6.70 0.32 -60.80
CA LEU A 1095 -7.19 0.29 -62.17
C LEU A 1095 -7.07 -1.14 -62.68
N GLN A 1096 -8.18 -1.85 -62.75
CA GLN A 1096 -8.23 -3.24 -63.20
C GLN A 1096 -8.57 -3.29 -64.69
N PHE A 1097 -7.61 -3.70 -65.51
CA PHE A 1097 -7.76 -3.82 -66.96
C PHE A 1097 -8.73 -4.94 -67.32
N THR A 1098 -9.74 -4.59 -68.12
CA THR A 1098 -10.73 -5.52 -68.70
C THR A 1098 -10.42 -5.85 -70.16
N SER A 1099 -9.55 -5.06 -70.78
CA SER A 1099 -8.95 -5.29 -72.10
C SER A 1099 -7.54 -4.67 -72.13
N PRO A 1100 -6.77 -4.76 -73.24
CA PRO A 1100 -5.51 -4.04 -73.38
C PRO A 1100 -5.59 -2.51 -73.25
N THR A 1101 -6.77 -1.92 -73.40
CA THR A 1101 -6.95 -0.46 -73.40
C THR A 1101 -8.02 0.04 -72.42
N ALA A 1102 -8.92 -0.81 -71.93
CA ALA A 1102 -10.00 -0.42 -71.02
C ALA A 1102 -9.80 -1.01 -69.62
N PHE A 1103 -10.19 -0.27 -68.58
CA PHE A 1103 -10.09 -0.68 -67.18
C PHE A 1103 -11.23 -0.09 -66.32
N ASN A 1104 -11.46 -0.71 -65.17
CA ASN A 1104 -12.31 -0.19 -64.10
C ASN A 1104 -11.44 0.52 -63.07
N VAL A 1105 -11.86 1.69 -62.60
CA VAL A 1105 -11.24 2.43 -61.48
C VAL A 1105 -11.94 2.03 -60.19
N ILE A 1106 -11.19 1.44 -59.26
CA ILE A 1106 -11.72 0.80 -58.07
C ILE A 1106 -11.02 1.35 -56.83
N GLY A 1107 -11.76 1.92 -55.88
CA GLY A 1107 -11.27 2.23 -54.53
C GLY A 1107 -11.49 1.03 -53.59
N GLU A 1108 -10.65 0.88 -52.56
CA GLU A 1108 -10.80 -0.18 -51.56
C GLU A 1108 -12.14 -0.08 -50.84
N GLN A 1109 -12.51 1.12 -50.42
CA GLN A 1109 -13.73 1.38 -49.66
C GLN A 1109 -14.88 1.81 -50.58
N LEU A 1110 -14.57 2.46 -51.71
CA LEU A 1110 -15.58 2.97 -52.64
C LEU A 1110 -16.05 1.98 -53.72
N GLY A 1111 -15.32 0.88 -53.95
CA GLY A 1111 -15.62 -0.04 -55.03
C GLY A 1111 -15.39 0.59 -56.41
N VAL A 1112 -16.11 0.14 -57.45
CA VAL A 1112 -15.95 0.66 -58.83
C VAL A 1112 -16.59 2.05 -58.91
N ILE A 1113 -15.78 3.09 -59.07
CA ILE A 1113 -16.25 4.48 -59.11
C ILE A 1113 -16.33 5.06 -60.52
N SER A 1114 -15.58 4.49 -61.47
CA SER A 1114 -15.56 4.93 -62.86
C SER A 1114 -14.95 3.84 -63.75
N THR A 1115 -15.07 4.01 -65.06
CA THR A 1115 -14.33 3.24 -66.06
C THR A 1115 -13.43 4.19 -66.85
N GLY A 1116 -12.32 3.67 -67.36
CA GLY A 1116 -11.34 4.47 -68.09
C GLY A 1116 -10.71 3.70 -69.24
N ASN A 1117 -9.98 4.43 -70.07
CA ASN A 1117 -9.17 3.85 -71.14
C ASN A 1117 -7.81 4.54 -71.22
N THR A 1118 -6.83 3.87 -71.83
CA THR A 1118 -5.45 4.39 -71.95
C THR A 1118 -5.28 5.54 -72.95
N SER A 1119 -6.32 5.90 -73.71
CA SER A 1119 -6.28 6.95 -74.74
C SER A 1119 -6.80 8.31 -74.27
N GLN A 1120 -7.33 8.40 -73.04
CA GLN A 1120 -7.90 9.62 -72.46
C GLN A 1120 -7.47 9.75 -71.00
N ASN A 1121 -7.40 10.99 -70.50
CA ASN A 1121 -7.09 11.22 -69.09
C ASN A 1121 -8.18 10.59 -68.22
N VAL A 1122 -7.76 9.96 -67.12
CA VAL A 1122 -8.67 9.33 -66.17
C VAL A 1122 -8.87 10.28 -65.00
N ALA A 1123 -10.06 10.85 -64.89
CA ALA A 1123 -10.40 11.84 -63.87
C ALA A 1123 -11.73 11.46 -63.20
N PRO A 1124 -11.76 10.46 -62.31
CA PRO A 1124 -12.99 10.05 -61.65
C PRO A 1124 -13.48 11.15 -60.71
N ILE A 1125 -14.74 11.57 -60.87
CA ILE A 1125 -15.33 12.66 -60.10
C ILE A 1125 -15.59 12.23 -58.65
N ASN A 1126 -15.14 13.06 -57.72
CA ASN A 1126 -15.51 12.99 -56.32
C ASN A 1126 -16.92 13.58 -56.16
N PRO A 1127 -17.94 12.78 -55.83
CA PRO A 1127 -19.31 13.28 -55.66
C PRO A 1127 -19.46 14.26 -54.50
N ALA A 1128 -18.50 14.29 -53.57
CA ALA A 1128 -18.52 15.22 -52.45
C ALA A 1128 -18.16 16.65 -52.89
N THR A 1129 -17.18 16.81 -53.77
CA THR A 1129 -16.69 18.14 -54.20
C THR A 1129 -17.15 18.55 -55.60
N GLY A 1130 -17.56 17.59 -56.43
CA GLY A 1130 -17.88 17.81 -57.84
C GLY A 1130 -16.64 17.81 -58.77
N GLU A 1131 -15.44 17.70 -58.20
CA GLU A 1131 -14.16 17.73 -58.90
C GLU A 1131 -13.46 16.34 -58.87
N PRO A 1132 -12.45 16.05 -59.71
CA PRO A 1132 -11.77 14.76 -59.73
C PRO A 1132 -11.03 14.42 -58.42
N TYR A 1133 -11.09 13.15 -57.97
CA TYR A 1133 -10.25 12.66 -56.87
C TYR A 1133 -8.74 12.77 -57.18
N PHE A 1134 -8.41 12.48 -58.44
CA PHE A 1134 -7.08 12.52 -59.03
C PHE A 1134 -7.23 12.57 -60.55
N VAL A 1135 -6.17 12.95 -61.27
CA VAL A 1135 -6.11 12.90 -62.73
C VAL A 1135 -4.90 12.08 -63.16
N ILE A 1136 -5.13 11.02 -63.94
CA ILE A 1136 -4.06 10.22 -64.56
C ILE A 1136 -3.93 10.62 -66.03
N PRO A 1137 -2.80 11.19 -66.45
CA PRO A 1137 -2.58 11.56 -67.85
C PRO A 1137 -2.54 10.34 -68.78
N ALA A 1138 -3.24 10.39 -69.91
CA ALA A 1138 -3.27 9.31 -70.90
C ALA A 1138 -1.87 8.95 -71.43
N ALA A 1139 -1.03 9.96 -71.62
CA ALA A 1139 0.33 9.82 -72.14
C ALA A 1139 1.27 9.01 -71.22
N GLY A 1140 0.90 8.83 -69.95
CA GLY A 1140 1.64 8.01 -69.00
C GLY A 1140 1.49 6.50 -69.22
N PHE A 1141 0.44 6.04 -69.92
CA PHE A 1141 0.25 4.61 -70.14
C PHE A 1141 1.24 4.07 -71.19
N GLY A 1142 2.17 3.21 -70.75
CA GLY A 1142 3.04 2.45 -71.65
C GLY A 1142 2.29 1.37 -72.44
N ALA A 1143 2.96 0.76 -73.42
CA ALA A 1143 2.41 -0.38 -74.18
C ALA A 1143 2.44 -1.69 -73.36
N GLY A 1144 1.69 -2.70 -73.80
CA GLY A 1144 1.77 -4.07 -73.24
C GLY A 1144 0.76 -4.40 -72.12
N TRP A 1145 -0.27 -3.58 -71.92
CA TRP A 1145 -1.36 -3.89 -70.99
C TRP A 1145 -2.24 -5.03 -71.52
N ALA A 1146 -2.79 -5.84 -70.61
CA ALA A 1146 -3.64 -6.98 -70.92
C ALA A 1146 -4.80 -7.07 -69.91
N ASN A 1147 -5.85 -7.79 -70.29
CA ASN A 1147 -6.97 -8.08 -69.40
C ASN A 1147 -6.45 -8.79 -68.13
N GLY A 1148 -6.87 -8.32 -66.96
CA GLY A 1148 -6.46 -8.81 -65.65
C GLY A 1148 -5.33 -8.04 -65.00
N ASN A 1149 -4.56 -7.24 -65.75
CA ASN A 1149 -3.52 -6.38 -65.19
C ASN A 1149 -4.10 -5.31 -64.24
N ASN A 1150 -3.30 -4.85 -63.29
CA ASN A 1150 -3.70 -3.83 -62.34
C ASN A 1150 -2.65 -2.74 -62.23
N LEU A 1151 -3.05 -1.47 -62.25
CA LEU A 1151 -2.23 -0.36 -61.76
C LEU A 1151 -2.72 0.01 -60.36
N ARG A 1152 -1.80 0.09 -59.40
CA ARG A 1152 -2.06 0.27 -57.97
C ARG A 1152 -1.35 1.52 -57.49
N PHE A 1153 -2.02 2.31 -56.67
CA PHE A 1153 -1.44 3.45 -55.95
C PHE A 1153 -2.37 3.84 -54.80
N ASN A 1154 -1.86 4.62 -53.86
CA ASN A 1154 -2.66 5.19 -52.78
C ASN A 1154 -2.68 6.71 -52.93
N THR A 1155 -3.78 7.35 -52.56
CA THR A 1155 -3.81 8.79 -52.31
C THR A 1155 -3.84 9.05 -50.81
N VAL A 1156 -3.28 10.18 -50.40
CA VAL A 1156 -3.31 10.72 -49.04
C VAL A 1156 -3.95 12.09 -49.11
N ALA A 1157 -4.96 12.35 -48.27
CA ALA A 1157 -5.62 13.65 -48.19
C ALA A 1157 -4.73 14.71 -47.51
N ALA A 1158 -5.00 15.99 -47.78
CA ALA A 1158 -4.31 17.13 -47.16
C ALA A 1158 -4.86 17.45 -45.75
N GLY A 1159 -4.83 16.46 -44.83
CA GLY A 1159 -5.42 16.59 -43.50
C GLY A 1159 -5.31 15.30 -42.68
N GLY A 1160 -6.03 15.24 -41.55
CA GLY A 1160 -6.01 14.06 -40.68
C GLY A 1160 -7.15 14.02 -39.65
N PRO A 1161 -7.89 12.92 -39.49
CA PRO A 1161 -8.98 12.85 -38.53
C PRO A 1161 -8.50 12.90 -37.08
N PHE A 1162 -9.35 13.45 -36.24
CA PHE A 1162 -9.27 13.32 -34.79
C PHE A 1162 -10.66 13.16 -34.17
N TRP A 1163 -10.68 12.73 -32.92
CA TRP A 1163 -11.88 12.58 -32.11
C TRP A 1163 -11.95 13.66 -31.04
N VAL A 1164 -13.15 14.17 -30.82
CA VAL A 1164 -13.51 15.07 -29.73
C VAL A 1164 -14.35 14.30 -28.74
N ALA A 1165 -13.86 14.16 -27.52
CA ALA A 1165 -14.62 13.68 -26.38
C ALA A 1165 -15.22 14.88 -25.63
N ARG A 1166 -16.54 14.83 -25.38
CA ARG A 1166 -17.25 15.74 -24.49
C ARG A 1166 -17.77 14.94 -23.30
N THR A 1167 -17.41 15.36 -22.10
CA THR A 1167 -17.82 14.71 -20.85
C THR A 1167 -18.72 15.65 -20.06
N VAL A 1168 -19.88 15.16 -19.65
CA VAL A 1168 -20.84 15.88 -18.79
C VAL A 1168 -20.86 15.23 -17.42
N LEU A 1169 -20.54 15.99 -16.38
CA LEU A 1169 -20.62 15.57 -15.00
C LEU A 1169 -22.05 15.68 -14.46
N SER A 1170 -22.42 14.77 -13.55
CA SER A 1170 -23.72 14.80 -12.89
C SER A 1170 -23.90 16.07 -12.05
N GLY A 1171 -25.07 16.70 -12.17
CA GLY A 1171 -25.48 17.89 -11.44
C GLY A 1171 -26.18 18.94 -12.32
N PRO A 1172 -26.85 19.93 -11.69
CA PRO A 1172 -27.50 21.01 -12.41
C PRO A 1172 -26.49 21.86 -13.18
N ALA A 1173 -26.90 22.49 -14.29
CA ALA A 1173 -26.03 23.41 -15.03
C ALA A 1173 -25.65 24.61 -14.16
N THR A 1174 -24.35 24.92 -14.12
CA THR A 1174 -23.81 26.10 -13.42
C THR A 1174 -23.70 27.31 -14.34
N ASN A 1175 -23.58 27.06 -15.64
CA ASN A 1175 -23.60 28.07 -16.69
C ASN A 1175 -24.36 27.51 -17.90
N LEU A 1176 -24.97 28.38 -18.71
CA LEU A 1176 -25.71 27.98 -19.91
C LEU A 1176 -24.82 27.89 -21.16
N ASP A 1177 -23.59 28.42 -21.09
CA ASP A 1177 -22.63 28.38 -22.20
C ASP A 1177 -21.64 27.21 -22.04
N ASP A 1178 -21.82 26.17 -22.86
CA ASP A 1178 -21.01 24.95 -22.90
C ASP A 1178 -20.18 24.82 -24.20
N ARG A 1179 -20.01 25.93 -24.93
CA ARG A 1179 -19.26 25.93 -26.20
C ARG A 1179 -17.81 25.48 -26.03
N ILE A 1180 -17.33 24.71 -27.01
CA ILE A 1180 -15.93 24.31 -27.14
C ILE A 1180 -15.36 25.02 -28.36
N ARG A 1181 -14.18 25.62 -28.23
CA ARG A 1181 -13.46 26.21 -29.36
C ARG A 1181 -12.28 25.34 -29.74
N LEU A 1182 -12.27 24.90 -30.99
CA LEU A 1182 -11.16 24.17 -31.59
C LEU A 1182 -10.44 25.11 -32.54
N GLN A 1183 -9.11 25.06 -32.54
CA GLN A 1183 -8.31 25.84 -33.46
C GLN A 1183 -7.32 24.93 -34.19
N THR A 1184 -7.39 24.97 -35.52
CA THR A 1184 -6.44 24.32 -36.42
C THR A 1184 -5.36 25.31 -36.83
N ARG A 1185 -4.12 24.84 -36.87
CA ARG A 1185 -2.94 25.68 -37.11
C ARG A 1185 -1.90 24.93 -37.91
N TRP A 1186 -1.06 25.69 -38.57
CA TRP A 1186 0.01 25.23 -39.44
C TRP A 1186 1.06 26.32 -39.48
N ASP A 1187 2.30 25.92 -39.68
CA ASP A 1187 3.41 26.85 -39.76
C ASP A 1187 3.84 27.02 -41.22
N LYS A 1188 4.15 28.26 -41.58
CA LYS A 1188 4.71 28.63 -42.88
C LYS A 1188 5.65 29.80 -42.68
N ASP A 1189 6.89 29.58 -43.04
CA ASP A 1189 7.88 30.65 -43.13
C ASP A 1189 7.60 31.60 -44.31
#